data_AF-A0A3L7X7I6-F1
#
_entry.id   AF-A0A3L7X7I6-F1
#
_cell.length_a   1.000
_cell.length_b   1.000
_cell.length_c   1.000
_cell.angle_alpha   90.00
_cell.angle_beta   90.00
_cell.angle_gamma   90.00
#
_symmetry.space_group_name_H-M   'P 1'
#
loop_
_entity.id
_entity.type
_entity.pdbx_description
1 polymer ?
#
loop_
_entity_poly.entity_id
_entity_poly.type
_entity_poly.pdbx_seq_one_letter_code
_entity_poly.pdbx_strand_id
1 'polypeptide(L)'
;MNLSLPRLQSHAFLARWLLWLAVAVLALLLALPAAAQESSYTYTVQPGDNWTVVAKRVGLSVEELRAANPQAVRPSGWLIVGEKLTIPTAPVEEEQFYDVQAGDGWTMIADRFDIPTSLLQAANPRYVRPDLVLYVGDRLLIPAPAQSRPTATATPSPTNTPLPTNTPKPSATPKPTATPTVTNTPNPTRTATPLPTATATATPTPLPTDTPSPTPAATDTPTPQPTATPTDVPTATDVPTATDVPTATDVPTATDVPTATDVPTATDVPAPAPTRDTNLELPACPVDLAIASGPLLDVLNQDNGSGELLVAYLAACGLTSDGPVVGDLTGDGLDDLVIVYSLAAESDGSTPGQSDLLVANGVAGGGYAQEYVAGAAGSVQLLKAEDVNADGAMDVVWQDSTCGASTCFDTLYVRSWDGSGWQDWTDGTITMAAAEIVIADVDEAGGGAAGSGAAGSGAELTLSGGTYGSVGAGPQRARTEVWASIEGAPYTLLRESYDESACLYHLILDANHSFAVDLDFELAQSRFSKAIFENKYNACWTRDNELDELRSFAFFRLAQIAAYTGEAETAQTLIEQLADSYPSQPYAQVGRIWLDAYQASGDSIQACVLVTNFVTDNPAAVEVLADYGYANPTFTADDVCPILDLAASVAEPATPTASEPVTNTLPSSPSAPVTSVVPVTEAISLGDLPECPTGISGYADTLPEIVNRPALDPAVLGSWLRACDALTDDRGALAQQDLNGDDIDDLIIFPTIISDVGYGPGGADGAFFLFHGKAEGGFDLVLAPDIFGQPSPVFVGDANGDSRPELLWQVESCSTFCVTSLLGLTWIAESATYTQSVQPGAALASGKVTVESVTRGTPGKGRQLRLVGGVSGTVGGGLAVPHTEIWQSIDAAPFRRIAWTYDRNSDGNDCLGLRLVEADVALQASDVLSYTPAINLYKAALENSALQSCSLFGLDAAKELTLLQGLGSFRLIQAQALSGDVAGAQATLAGLTAGQPDSDYTAGATGWLESYLADGDAKTACESVTKAAVTKSEIWQVTDQYGYDHPALAAQQICFVPAGGGASE
;
A
#
# COMPACT_ATOMS: atom_id res chain seq x y z
N MET A 1 -104.55 11.51 -55.61
CA MET A 1 -105.67 11.34 -54.65
C MET A 1 -105.10 11.09 -53.26
N ASN A 2 -105.87 11.37 -52.21
CA ASN A 2 -105.44 11.16 -50.83
C ASN A 2 -105.23 9.67 -50.52
N LEU A 3 -104.31 9.36 -49.61
CA LEU A 3 -104.48 8.30 -48.63
C LEU A 3 -103.56 8.57 -47.42
N SER A 4 -104.13 9.19 -46.38
CA SER A 4 -103.45 9.41 -45.11
C SER A 4 -103.57 8.17 -44.24
N LEU A 5 -102.46 7.68 -43.69
CA LEU A 5 -102.39 6.63 -42.67
C LEU A 5 -101.48 7.10 -41.50
N PRO A 6 -101.64 6.56 -40.28
CA PRO A 6 -101.51 7.36 -39.07
C PRO A 6 -100.11 7.39 -38.42
N ARG A 7 -99.90 8.43 -37.60
CA ARG A 7 -98.83 8.50 -36.59
C ARG A 7 -98.93 7.30 -35.62
N LEU A 8 -97.81 6.63 -35.32
CA LEU A 8 -97.68 5.79 -34.13
C LEU A 8 -96.23 5.71 -33.60
N GLN A 9 -95.76 6.85 -33.08
CA GLN A 9 -94.85 7.03 -31.92
C GLN A 9 -93.46 6.37 -31.84
N SER A 10 -93.10 5.37 -32.65
CA SER A 10 -91.82 4.61 -32.51
C SER A 10 -90.56 5.44 -32.81
N HIS A 11 -90.50 6.11 -33.97
CA HIS A 11 -89.29 6.81 -34.41
C HIS A 11 -88.97 8.08 -33.61
N ALA A 12 -89.98 8.76 -33.04
CA ALA A 12 -89.73 9.87 -32.12
C ALA A 12 -89.08 9.39 -30.82
N PHE A 13 -89.41 8.16 -30.39
CA PHE A 13 -88.74 7.52 -29.26
C PHE A 13 -87.34 7.04 -29.65
N LEU A 14 -87.17 6.27 -30.74
CA LEU A 14 -85.85 5.75 -31.16
C LEU A 14 -84.85 6.85 -31.55
N ALA A 15 -85.29 7.89 -32.27
CA ALA A 15 -84.42 9.02 -32.60
C ALA A 15 -84.09 9.86 -31.35
N ARG A 16 -85.03 10.05 -30.40
CA ARG A 16 -84.69 10.64 -29.10
C ARG A 16 -83.82 9.72 -28.26
N TRP A 17 -83.98 8.40 -28.33
CA TRP A 17 -83.14 7.45 -27.59
C TRP A 17 -81.72 7.48 -28.13
N LEU A 18 -81.53 7.45 -29.45
CA LEU A 18 -80.23 7.63 -30.09
C LEU A 18 -79.65 9.04 -29.86
N LEU A 19 -80.47 10.10 -29.81
CA LEU A 19 -79.98 11.43 -29.45
C LEU A 19 -79.64 11.53 -27.96
N TRP A 20 -80.37 10.86 -27.06
CA TRP A 20 -80.06 10.78 -25.62
C TRP A 20 -78.92 9.80 -25.34
N LEU A 21 -78.67 8.78 -26.16
CA LEU A 21 -77.48 7.93 -26.09
C LEU A 21 -76.27 8.66 -26.66
N ALA A 22 -76.41 9.40 -27.77
CA ALA A 22 -75.37 10.28 -28.27
C ALA A 22 -75.06 11.40 -27.28
N VAL A 23 -76.08 12.03 -26.67
CA VAL A 23 -75.88 13.07 -25.64
C VAL A 23 -75.40 12.47 -24.31
N ALA A 24 -75.80 11.25 -23.92
CA ALA A 24 -75.27 10.60 -22.72
C ALA A 24 -73.84 10.07 -22.91
N VAL A 25 -73.49 9.53 -24.08
CA VAL A 25 -72.11 9.14 -24.41
C VAL A 25 -71.24 10.38 -24.60
N LEU A 26 -71.74 11.44 -25.24
CA LEU A 26 -71.04 12.72 -25.33
C LEU A 26 -70.91 13.39 -23.95
N ALA A 27 -71.93 13.31 -23.09
CA ALA A 27 -71.85 13.80 -21.71
C ALA A 27 -70.98 12.89 -20.81
N LEU A 28 -70.81 11.61 -21.14
CA LEU A 28 -69.88 10.71 -20.44
C LEU A 28 -68.43 10.90 -20.94
N LEU A 29 -68.24 11.29 -22.20
CA LEU A 29 -66.96 11.73 -22.75
C LEU A 29 -66.58 13.15 -22.25
N LEU A 30 -67.56 14.03 -22.02
CA LEU A 30 -67.39 15.36 -21.42
C LEU A 30 -67.48 15.35 -19.88
N ALA A 31 -67.77 14.20 -19.27
CA ALA A 31 -67.71 13.95 -17.83
C ALA A 31 -66.78 12.76 -17.50
N LEU A 32 -65.86 12.43 -18.42
CA LEU A 32 -64.51 12.12 -17.98
C LEU A 32 -64.06 13.30 -17.11
N PRO A 33 -63.43 13.09 -15.95
CA PRO A 33 -62.63 14.16 -15.38
C PRO A 33 -61.66 14.60 -16.47
N ALA A 34 -61.45 15.92 -16.63
CA ALA A 34 -60.34 16.39 -17.47
C ALA A 34 -59.09 15.66 -16.98
N ALA A 35 -58.50 14.84 -17.85
CA ALA A 35 -57.34 14.05 -17.47
C ALA A 35 -56.25 15.07 -17.14
N ALA A 36 -55.97 15.24 -15.85
CA ALA A 36 -54.91 16.12 -15.39
C ALA A 36 -53.65 15.65 -16.11
N GLN A 37 -53.12 16.49 -17.00
CA GLN A 37 -52.03 16.11 -17.87
C GLN A 37 -50.80 16.01 -16.97
N GLU A 38 -50.46 14.79 -16.55
CA GLU A 38 -49.38 14.52 -15.60
C GLU A 38 -48.07 14.98 -16.22
N SER A 39 -47.68 16.20 -15.86
CA SER A 39 -46.40 16.77 -16.19
C SER A 39 -45.30 16.03 -15.43
N SER A 40 -44.22 15.72 -16.12
CA SER A 40 -43.06 15.06 -15.55
C SER A 40 -41.84 15.38 -16.40
N TYR A 41 -40.68 15.42 -15.77
CA TYR A 41 -39.39 15.45 -16.47
C TYR A 41 -38.57 14.22 -16.08
N THR A 42 -37.43 14.03 -16.74
CA THR A 42 -36.59 12.84 -16.55
C THR A 42 -35.28 13.22 -15.87
N TYR A 43 -35.11 12.77 -14.63
CA TYR A 43 -33.83 12.78 -13.94
C TYR A 43 -32.96 11.62 -14.42
N THR A 44 -31.66 11.85 -14.62
CA THR A 44 -30.70 10.78 -14.95
C THR A 44 -29.80 10.56 -13.73
N VAL A 45 -29.72 9.32 -13.26
CA VAL A 45 -28.94 8.91 -12.08
C VAL A 45 -27.44 9.17 -12.30
N GLN A 46 -26.79 9.78 -11.32
CA GLN A 46 -25.36 10.13 -11.32
C GLN A 46 -24.55 9.16 -10.44
N PRO A 47 -23.20 9.13 -10.53
CA PRO A 47 -22.36 8.44 -9.55
C PRO A 47 -22.71 8.87 -8.11
N GLY A 48 -22.72 7.91 -7.17
CA GLY A 48 -23.10 8.13 -5.77
C GLY A 48 -24.61 8.29 -5.50
N ASP A 49 -25.48 8.33 -6.52
CA ASP A 49 -26.92 8.44 -6.31
C ASP A 49 -27.55 7.17 -5.75
N ASN A 50 -28.34 7.33 -4.68
CA ASN A 50 -29.28 6.34 -4.18
C ASN A 50 -30.68 6.96 -4.04
N TRP A 51 -31.72 6.15 -3.81
CA TRP A 51 -33.09 6.64 -3.74
C TRP A 51 -33.30 7.77 -2.73
N THR A 52 -32.61 7.75 -1.58
CA THR A 52 -32.70 8.79 -0.55
C THR A 52 -32.05 10.09 -1.03
N VAL A 53 -30.88 10.01 -1.65
CA VAL A 53 -30.16 11.16 -2.24
C VAL A 53 -30.99 11.79 -3.37
N VAL A 54 -31.48 10.99 -4.32
CA VAL A 54 -32.26 11.52 -5.44
C VAL A 54 -33.61 12.06 -4.99
N ALA A 55 -34.33 11.37 -4.10
CA ALA A 55 -35.61 11.86 -3.58
C ALA A 55 -35.45 13.22 -2.88
N LYS A 56 -34.43 13.35 -2.02
CA LYS A 56 -34.04 14.63 -1.39
C LYS A 56 -33.69 15.70 -2.43
N ARG A 57 -32.93 15.34 -3.48
CA ARG A 57 -32.49 16.25 -4.56
C ARG A 57 -33.64 16.75 -5.45
N VAL A 58 -34.71 15.98 -5.62
CA VAL A 58 -35.89 16.35 -6.44
C VAL A 58 -37.12 16.79 -5.63
N GLY A 59 -37.03 16.83 -4.28
CA GLY A 59 -38.11 17.30 -3.40
C GLY A 59 -39.23 16.29 -3.13
N LEU A 60 -38.98 14.99 -3.29
CA LEU A 60 -39.95 13.91 -3.05
C LEU A 60 -39.56 13.05 -1.83
N SER A 61 -40.49 12.26 -1.32
CA SER A 61 -40.14 11.12 -0.45
C SER A 61 -39.62 9.93 -1.27
N VAL A 62 -38.89 9.02 -0.59
CA VAL A 62 -38.38 7.79 -1.21
C VAL A 62 -39.53 6.91 -1.74
N GLU A 63 -40.61 6.73 -0.97
CA GLU A 63 -41.83 6.07 -1.44
C GLU A 63 -42.42 6.72 -2.69
N GLU A 64 -42.51 8.05 -2.77
CA GLU A 64 -43.08 8.74 -3.93
C GLU A 64 -42.21 8.62 -5.18
N LEU A 65 -40.89 8.80 -5.04
CA LEU A 65 -39.95 8.64 -6.15
C LEU A 65 -39.94 7.19 -6.67
N ARG A 66 -40.01 6.19 -5.76
CA ARG A 66 -40.10 4.75 -6.10
C ARG A 66 -41.44 4.40 -6.73
N ALA A 67 -42.54 4.97 -6.25
CA ALA A 67 -43.89 4.77 -6.81
C ALA A 67 -44.05 5.37 -8.21
N ALA A 68 -43.33 6.46 -8.51
CA ALA A 68 -43.22 7.02 -9.86
C ALA A 68 -42.29 6.21 -10.79
N ASN A 69 -41.42 5.36 -10.23
CA ASN A 69 -40.39 4.61 -10.97
C ASN A 69 -40.38 3.10 -10.68
N PRO A 70 -41.52 2.39 -10.76
CA PRO A 70 -41.60 0.97 -10.43
C PRO A 70 -40.69 0.09 -11.31
N GLN A 71 -40.29 0.56 -12.50
CA GLN A 71 -39.32 -0.10 -13.38
C GLN A 71 -37.88 -0.11 -12.84
N ALA A 72 -37.52 0.89 -12.05
CA ALA A 72 -36.17 1.04 -11.47
C ALA A 72 -36.09 0.44 -10.05
N VAL A 73 -37.21 0.16 -9.38
CA VAL A 73 -37.22 -0.37 -8.01
C VAL A 73 -36.74 -1.83 -7.98
N ARG A 74 -35.54 -2.05 -7.45
CA ARG A 74 -34.87 -3.37 -7.37
C ARG A 74 -34.95 -3.95 -5.95
N PRO A 75 -34.85 -5.29 -5.78
CA PRO A 75 -34.71 -5.92 -4.46
C PRO A 75 -33.48 -5.47 -3.66
N SER A 76 -32.38 -5.09 -4.34
CA SER A 76 -31.17 -4.54 -3.70
C SER A 76 -31.35 -3.11 -3.17
N GLY A 77 -32.37 -2.38 -3.62
CA GLY A 77 -32.60 -0.99 -3.22
C GLY A 77 -31.65 0.04 -3.84
N TRP A 78 -30.92 -0.31 -4.91
CA TRP A 78 -30.01 0.60 -5.62
C TRP A 78 -30.66 1.33 -6.80
N LEU A 79 -29.90 2.28 -7.37
CA LEU A 79 -30.14 2.97 -8.64
C LEU A 79 -28.93 2.72 -9.54
N ILE A 80 -29.12 2.56 -10.86
CA ILE A 80 -27.99 2.35 -11.80
C ILE A 80 -27.57 3.70 -12.38
N VAL A 81 -26.27 4.02 -12.39
CA VAL A 81 -25.75 5.26 -13.00
C VAL A 81 -26.15 5.32 -14.49
N GLY A 82 -26.65 6.48 -14.94
CA GLY A 82 -27.23 6.65 -16.27
C GLY A 82 -28.69 6.20 -16.41
N GLU A 83 -29.29 5.55 -15.41
CA GLU A 83 -30.71 5.20 -15.40
C GLU A 83 -31.61 6.45 -15.38
N LYS A 84 -32.79 6.35 -15.99
CA LYS A 84 -33.72 7.46 -16.17
C LYS A 84 -34.95 7.30 -15.30
N LEU A 85 -35.07 8.20 -14.31
CA LEU A 85 -36.18 8.29 -13.39
C LEU A 85 -37.15 9.38 -13.83
N THR A 86 -38.42 9.01 -14.00
CA THR A 86 -39.54 9.94 -14.19
C THR A 86 -39.80 10.66 -12.88
N ILE A 87 -39.71 11.98 -12.86
CA ILE A 87 -40.10 12.78 -11.69
C ILE A 87 -41.45 13.44 -11.96
N PRO A 88 -42.52 13.10 -11.20
CA PRO A 88 -43.82 13.74 -11.35
C PRO A 88 -43.77 15.19 -10.84
N THR A 89 -44.39 16.10 -11.58
CA THR A 89 -44.61 17.49 -11.15
C THR A 89 -46.10 17.81 -11.04
N ALA A 90 -46.43 18.90 -10.35
CA ALA A 90 -47.81 19.38 -10.32
C ALA A 90 -48.23 19.90 -11.71
N PRO A 91 -49.45 19.59 -12.19
CA PRO A 91 -49.94 20.10 -13.47
C PRO A 91 -50.11 21.62 -13.40
N VAL A 92 -49.17 22.35 -14.00
CA VAL A 92 -49.21 23.80 -14.21
C VAL A 92 -49.99 24.11 -15.50
N GLU A 93 -50.80 25.18 -15.49
CA GLU A 93 -51.63 25.53 -16.66
C GLU A 93 -50.83 26.10 -17.84
N GLU A 94 -49.62 26.65 -17.59
CA GLU A 94 -48.63 27.01 -18.61
C GLU A 94 -47.21 26.67 -18.13
N GLU A 95 -46.34 26.26 -19.06
CA GLU A 95 -44.91 25.99 -18.78
C GLU A 95 -44.12 27.31 -18.64
N GLN A 96 -43.43 27.49 -17.51
CA GLN A 96 -42.60 28.67 -17.28
C GLN A 96 -41.21 28.48 -17.92
N PHE A 97 -40.76 29.47 -18.70
CA PHE A 97 -39.42 29.49 -19.30
C PHE A 97 -38.63 30.74 -18.89
N TYR A 98 -37.31 30.60 -18.85
CA TYR A 98 -36.35 31.66 -18.59
C TYR A 98 -35.32 31.74 -19.72
N ASP A 99 -35.22 32.90 -20.36
CA ASP A 99 -34.20 33.19 -21.37
C ASP A 99 -32.94 33.72 -20.65
N VAL A 100 -31.81 32.99 -20.73
CA VAL A 100 -30.54 33.30 -20.04
C VAL A 100 -30.01 34.68 -20.42
N GLN A 101 -29.65 35.50 -19.44
CA GLN A 101 -29.06 36.83 -19.65
C GLN A 101 -27.53 36.81 -19.44
N ALA A 102 -26.86 37.91 -19.82
CA ALA A 102 -25.43 38.06 -19.63
C ALA A 102 -25.06 38.07 -18.14
N GLY A 103 -24.27 37.08 -17.71
CA GLY A 103 -23.88 36.89 -16.31
C GLY A 103 -24.77 35.96 -15.50
N ASP A 104 -25.83 35.37 -16.07
CA ASP A 104 -26.53 34.26 -15.42
C ASP A 104 -25.73 32.95 -15.55
N GLY A 105 -25.88 32.08 -14.55
CA GLY A 105 -25.38 30.69 -14.53
C GLY A 105 -26.39 29.79 -13.83
N TRP A 106 -26.27 28.46 -13.97
CA TRP A 106 -27.28 27.49 -13.50
C TRP A 106 -27.77 27.75 -12.07
N THR A 107 -26.84 27.91 -11.12
CA THR A 107 -27.13 28.16 -9.70
C THR A 107 -27.95 29.44 -9.52
N MET A 108 -27.48 30.56 -10.07
CA MET A 108 -28.15 31.86 -9.96
C MET A 108 -29.54 31.93 -10.61
N ILE A 109 -29.83 31.07 -11.59
CA ILE A 109 -31.18 30.93 -12.16
C ILE A 109 -32.03 30.03 -11.27
N ALA A 110 -31.48 28.93 -10.76
CA ALA A 110 -32.20 27.98 -9.92
C ALA A 110 -32.61 28.60 -8.57
N ASP A 111 -31.68 29.27 -7.89
CA ASP A 111 -31.91 30.03 -6.65
C ASP A 111 -32.99 31.11 -6.85
N ARG A 112 -32.99 31.79 -8.01
CA ARG A 112 -33.98 32.83 -8.36
C ARG A 112 -35.41 32.28 -8.49
N PHE A 113 -35.56 30.98 -8.73
CA PHE A 113 -36.85 30.30 -8.83
C PHE A 113 -37.13 29.34 -7.66
N ASP A 114 -36.32 29.40 -6.58
CA ASP A 114 -36.47 28.57 -5.37
C ASP A 114 -36.50 27.06 -5.67
N ILE A 115 -35.60 26.63 -6.58
CA ILE A 115 -35.43 25.24 -7.00
C ILE A 115 -33.95 24.82 -6.96
N PRO A 116 -33.61 23.55 -6.69
CA PRO A 116 -32.22 23.09 -6.75
C PRO A 116 -31.58 23.25 -8.14
N THR A 117 -30.30 23.59 -8.20
CA THR A 117 -29.51 23.71 -9.44
C THR A 117 -29.58 22.44 -10.30
N SER A 118 -29.49 21.28 -9.65
CA SER A 118 -29.60 19.97 -10.29
C SER A 118 -31.02 19.65 -10.78
N LEU A 119 -32.06 20.22 -10.16
CA LEU A 119 -33.44 20.16 -10.67
C LEU A 119 -33.56 21.01 -11.95
N LEU A 120 -33.04 22.23 -11.97
CA LEU A 120 -33.04 23.08 -13.17
C LEU A 120 -32.24 22.44 -14.32
N GLN A 121 -31.07 21.85 -14.04
CA GLN A 121 -30.25 21.13 -15.01
C GLN A 121 -30.97 19.87 -15.55
N ALA A 122 -31.57 19.06 -14.68
CA ALA A 122 -32.32 17.86 -15.07
C ALA A 122 -33.58 18.16 -15.90
N ALA A 123 -34.21 19.33 -15.73
CA ALA A 123 -35.27 19.83 -16.60
C ALA A 123 -34.77 20.31 -17.97
N ASN A 124 -33.46 20.60 -18.12
CA ASN A 124 -32.85 21.22 -19.29
C ASN A 124 -31.64 20.46 -19.88
N PRO A 125 -31.69 19.13 -20.07
CA PRO A 125 -30.52 18.31 -20.43
C PRO A 125 -29.96 18.58 -21.84
N ARG A 126 -30.56 19.48 -22.61
CA ARG A 126 -30.03 19.97 -23.91
C ARG A 126 -29.09 21.16 -23.79
N TYR A 127 -29.12 21.85 -22.66
CA TYR A 127 -28.30 23.03 -22.37
C TYR A 127 -27.17 22.72 -21.37
N VAL A 128 -27.24 21.55 -20.70
CA VAL A 128 -26.14 21.01 -19.88
C VAL A 128 -25.01 20.57 -20.82
N ARG A 129 -23.85 21.23 -20.70
CA ARG A 129 -22.64 21.05 -21.51
C ARG A 129 -21.49 20.55 -20.59
N PRO A 130 -20.38 20.01 -21.13
CA PRO A 130 -19.25 19.55 -20.31
C PRO A 130 -18.62 20.65 -19.44
N ASP A 131 -18.65 21.90 -19.89
CA ASP A 131 -18.20 23.11 -19.17
C ASP A 131 -19.29 23.70 -18.25
N LEU A 132 -20.49 23.12 -18.23
CA LEU A 132 -21.72 23.63 -17.61
C LEU A 132 -22.08 25.08 -18.00
N VAL A 133 -21.53 25.64 -19.09
CA VAL A 133 -21.77 27.05 -19.47
C VAL A 133 -23.14 27.22 -20.13
N LEU A 134 -23.90 28.18 -19.63
CA LEU A 134 -25.10 28.70 -20.28
C LEU A 134 -24.75 29.86 -21.20
N TYR A 135 -25.27 29.87 -22.42
CA TYR A 135 -25.09 31.00 -23.33
C TYR A 135 -26.27 31.96 -23.28
N VAL A 136 -26.00 33.26 -23.46
CA VAL A 136 -27.01 34.31 -23.46
C VAL A 136 -28.04 34.06 -24.56
N GLY A 137 -29.30 33.87 -24.18
CA GLY A 137 -30.39 33.45 -25.06
C GLY A 137 -30.68 31.94 -25.10
N ASP A 138 -29.96 31.11 -24.36
CA ASP A 138 -30.42 29.74 -24.06
C ASP A 138 -31.74 29.82 -23.27
N ARG A 139 -32.72 28.98 -23.60
CA ARG A 139 -34.10 29.09 -23.11
C ARG A 139 -34.47 27.91 -22.22
N LEU A 140 -34.28 28.09 -20.92
CA LEU A 140 -34.47 27.05 -19.92
C LEU A 140 -35.95 26.92 -19.52
N LEU A 141 -36.46 25.70 -19.47
CA LEU A 141 -37.70 25.35 -18.78
C LEU A 141 -37.45 25.48 -17.27
N ILE A 142 -38.25 26.26 -16.56
CA ILE A 142 -38.21 26.35 -15.10
C ILE A 142 -39.20 25.30 -14.55
N PRO A 143 -38.72 24.18 -13.97
CA PRO A 143 -39.61 23.16 -13.41
C PRO A 143 -40.30 23.71 -12.16
N ALA A 144 -41.61 23.50 -12.04
CA ALA A 144 -42.32 23.75 -10.80
C ALA A 144 -41.88 22.74 -9.72
N PRO A 145 -41.61 23.17 -8.47
CA PRO A 145 -41.23 22.25 -7.39
C PRO A 145 -42.34 21.23 -7.13
N ALA A 146 -41.95 19.96 -6.95
CA ALA A 146 -42.90 18.88 -6.70
C ALA A 146 -43.58 19.03 -5.32
N GLN A 147 -44.86 18.69 -5.23
CA GLN A 147 -45.58 18.62 -3.97
C GLN A 147 -45.95 17.17 -3.64
N SER A 148 -45.64 16.76 -2.41
CA SER A 148 -45.97 15.43 -1.91
C SER A 148 -47.49 15.23 -1.77
N ARG A 149 -47.95 14.01 -2.07
CA ARG A 149 -49.38 13.69 -2.18
C ARG A 149 -49.94 13.30 -0.81
N PRO A 150 -50.90 14.05 -0.22
CA PRO A 150 -51.45 13.72 1.09
C PRO A 150 -52.17 12.37 1.07
N THR A 151 -51.51 11.36 1.63
CA THR A 151 -51.97 9.97 1.61
C THR A 151 -52.98 9.69 2.73
N ALA A 152 -54.06 8.98 2.39
CA ALA A 152 -55.20 8.79 3.29
C ALA A 152 -54.91 7.83 4.46
N THR A 153 -55.50 8.10 5.62
CA THR A 153 -55.30 7.36 6.87
C THR A 153 -55.71 5.89 6.77
N ALA A 154 -54.77 4.97 7.03
CA ALA A 154 -55.02 3.52 7.07
C ALA A 154 -55.49 3.04 8.45
N THR A 155 -56.24 1.94 8.47
CA THR A 155 -56.83 1.30 9.67
C THR A 155 -56.01 0.07 10.10
N PRO A 156 -55.81 -0.21 11.40
CA PRO A 156 -54.90 -1.28 11.84
C PRO A 156 -55.45 -2.71 11.64
N SER A 157 -54.56 -3.65 11.36
CA SER A 157 -54.77 -5.12 11.37
C SER A 157 -53.42 -5.85 11.54
N PRO A 158 -53.39 -7.14 11.95
CA PRO A 158 -52.61 -7.49 13.14
C PRO A 158 -51.35 -8.34 12.95
N THR A 159 -50.47 -8.20 13.95
CA THR A 159 -49.59 -9.22 14.57
C THR A 159 -49.01 -10.34 13.69
N ASN A 160 -47.70 -10.24 13.40
CA ASN A 160 -46.88 -11.39 13.01
C ASN A 160 -46.42 -12.23 14.21
N THR A 161 -46.14 -13.51 13.96
CA THR A 161 -45.66 -14.51 14.93
C THR A 161 -44.16 -14.77 14.73
N PRO A 162 -43.33 -14.89 15.79
CA PRO A 162 -41.90 -15.13 15.65
C PRO A 162 -41.55 -16.57 15.24
N LEU A 163 -40.43 -16.71 14.51
CA LEU A 163 -39.80 -17.97 14.10
C LEU A 163 -38.68 -18.32 15.13
N PRO A 164 -38.41 -19.61 15.45
CA PRO A 164 -37.67 -19.96 16.65
C PRO A 164 -36.14 -19.80 16.56
N THR A 165 -35.51 -19.61 17.73
CA THR A 165 -34.06 -19.48 17.93
C THR A 165 -33.50 -20.69 18.69
N ASN A 166 -32.18 -20.87 18.67
CA ASN A 166 -31.45 -22.05 19.14
C ASN A 166 -31.63 -22.43 20.63
N THR A 167 -31.27 -23.68 20.94
CA THR A 167 -31.31 -24.33 22.28
C THR A 167 -29.91 -24.91 22.61
N PRO A 168 -29.53 -25.17 23.88
CA PRO A 168 -29.26 -24.18 24.91
C PRO A 168 -27.85 -24.34 25.57
N LYS A 169 -27.37 -23.30 26.27
CA LYS A 169 -26.34 -23.45 27.33
C LYS A 169 -27.04 -23.54 28.70
N PRO A 170 -26.65 -24.46 29.62
CA PRO A 170 -27.45 -24.76 30.82
C PRO A 170 -27.42 -23.69 31.93
N SER A 171 -28.42 -23.76 32.83
CA SER A 171 -28.74 -22.76 33.86
C SER A 171 -28.07 -23.00 35.22
N ALA A 172 -27.78 -21.91 35.93
CA ALA A 172 -27.92 -21.81 37.38
C ALA A 172 -29.17 -20.97 37.73
N THR A 173 -29.73 -21.12 38.94
CA THR A 173 -31.12 -20.71 39.27
C THR A 173 -31.22 -19.97 40.64
N PRO A 174 -32.38 -19.54 41.21
CA PRO A 174 -32.61 -18.11 41.47
C PRO A 174 -32.96 -17.70 42.92
N LYS A 175 -33.08 -16.39 43.20
CA LYS A 175 -33.89 -15.83 44.30
C LYS A 175 -34.35 -14.37 44.04
N PRO A 176 -35.36 -13.81 44.78
CA PRO A 176 -36.37 -12.97 44.12
C PRO A 176 -36.68 -11.58 44.73
N THR A 177 -37.20 -10.71 43.87
CA THR A 177 -38.36 -9.81 44.04
C THR A 177 -38.50 -8.90 45.28
N ALA A 178 -38.53 -7.59 45.02
CA ALA A 178 -39.43 -6.63 45.67
C ALA A 178 -40.09 -5.73 44.60
N THR A 179 -41.31 -5.22 44.84
CA THR A 179 -42.18 -4.53 43.84
C THR A 179 -43.31 -3.79 44.58
N PRO A 180 -44.12 -2.93 43.92
CA PRO A 180 -43.83 -1.60 43.37
C PRO A 180 -44.47 -0.47 44.22
N THR A 181 -44.37 0.80 43.79
CA THR A 181 -45.41 1.82 44.09
C THR A 181 -45.72 2.66 42.84
N VAL A 182 -47.00 2.94 42.60
CA VAL A 182 -47.55 3.72 41.47
C VAL A 182 -48.28 4.95 42.03
N THR A 183 -48.37 6.08 41.30
CA THR A 183 -49.60 6.93 41.16
C THR A 183 -49.41 8.15 40.23
N ASN A 184 -50.04 8.05 39.06
CA ASN A 184 -50.81 9.03 38.26
C ASN A 184 -50.63 10.58 38.36
N THR A 185 -50.61 11.17 37.15
CA THR A 185 -51.10 12.49 36.67
C THR A 185 -52.57 12.82 37.08
N PRO A 186 -53.19 14.03 36.83
CA PRO A 186 -52.86 15.06 35.80
C PRO A 186 -53.04 16.58 36.15
N ASN A 187 -52.59 17.44 35.20
CA ASN A 187 -53.23 18.63 34.53
C ASN A 187 -54.63 19.13 35.05
N PRO A 188 -55.08 20.43 34.92
CA PRO A 188 -54.60 21.58 34.09
C PRO A 188 -54.56 22.96 34.87
N THR A 189 -54.73 24.23 34.40
CA THR A 189 -55.31 24.88 33.18
C THR A 189 -54.99 26.41 33.10
N ARG A 190 -54.86 26.99 31.87
CA ARG A 190 -55.40 28.30 31.29
C ARG A 190 -55.42 29.64 32.11
N THR A 191 -55.50 30.89 31.60
CA THR A 191 -55.54 31.60 30.28
C THR A 191 -55.41 33.14 30.56
N ALA A 192 -54.86 34.02 29.69
CA ALA A 192 -55.60 34.98 28.83
C ALA A 192 -54.71 35.99 28.06
N THR A 193 -55.23 36.53 26.94
CA THR A 193 -54.66 37.59 26.07
C THR A 193 -55.67 38.75 25.91
N PRO A 194 -55.25 39.97 25.51
CA PRO A 194 -56.02 40.70 24.48
C PRO A 194 -55.18 41.52 23.45
N LEU A 195 -55.85 42.00 22.39
CA LEU A 195 -55.34 42.63 21.14
C LEU A 195 -56.54 43.37 20.45
N PRO A 196 -56.44 44.28 19.43
CA PRO A 196 -55.31 44.94 18.73
C PRO A 196 -55.38 46.50 18.80
N THR A 197 -54.63 47.24 17.95
CA THR A 197 -55.11 48.35 17.04
C THR A 197 -53.94 48.95 16.20
N ALA A 198 -54.23 49.50 15.00
CA ALA A 198 -53.26 50.11 14.08
C ALA A 198 -53.71 51.52 13.58
N THR A 199 -52.81 52.31 12.98
CA THR A 199 -53.06 53.42 11.99
C THR A 199 -51.71 53.93 11.44
N ALA A 200 -51.67 54.58 10.27
CA ALA A 200 -50.46 54.98 9.52
C ALA A 200 -50.42 56.49 9.14
N THR A 201 -49.32 56.92 8.47
CA THR A 201 -49.22 57.95 7.39
C THR A 201 -48.16 59.07 7.60
N ALA A 202 -47.50 59.46 6.49
CA ALA A 202 -46.89 60.78 6.15
C ALA A 202 -45.35 60.90 6.06
N THR A 203 -44.87 61.11 4.82
CA THR A 203 -43.53 61.65 4.45
C THR A 203 -43.57 63.18 4.38
N PRO A 204 -42.42 63.89 4.49
CA PRO A 204 -42.02 64.74 3.34
C PRO A 204 -40.49 64.89 3.11
N THR A 205 -40.11 65.17 1.86
CA THR A 205 -38.75 65.62 1.42
C THR A 205 -38.74 67.16 1.24
N PRO A 206 -37.61 67.89 1.42
CA PRO A 206 -36.90 68.45 0.24
C PRO A 206 -35.38 68.82 0.36
N LEU A 207 -34.59 68.42 -0.65
CA LEU A 207 -33.71 69.18 -1.60
C LEU A 207 -33.59 70.76 -1.47
N PRO A 208 -32.54 71.52 -1.96
CA PRO A 208 -31.18 71.25 -2.54
C PRO A 208 -29.96 72.12 -2.03
N THR A 209 -28.77 71.92 -2.66
CA THR A 209 -27.64 72.90 -2.93
C THR A 209 -26.76 73.38 -1.74
N ASP A 210 -25.50 73.83 -1.92
CA ASP A 210 -24.81 74.44 -3.08
C ASP A 210 -23.32 74.01 -3.30
N THR A 211 -22.76 74.33 -4.47
CA THR A 211 -21.37 74.02 -4.92
C THR A 211 -20.41 75.21 -4.79
N PRO A 212 -19.07 74.99 -4.76
CA PRO A 212 -18.23 75.66 -5.77
C PRO A 212 -17.04 74.83 -6.35
N SER A 213 -16.41 75.39 -7.38
CA SER A 213 -15.24 74.91 -8.17
C SER A 213 -14.22 76.09 -8.27
N PRO A 214 -12.97 76.01 -8.82
CA PRO A 214 -12.35 74.94 -9.64
C PRO A 214 -10.84 74.64 -9.35
N THR A 215 -10.21 73.89 -10.26
CA THR A 215 -8.80 73.46 -10.34
C THR A 215 -7.78 74.59 -10.55
N PRO A 216 -6.47 74.32 -10.29
CA PRO A 216 -5.45 74.52 -11.33
C PRO A 216 -4.45 73.35 -11.44
N ALA A 217 -3.58 73.35 -12.47
CA ALA A 217 -2.63 72.27 -12.76
C ALA A 217 -1.19 72.77 -13.05
N ALA A 218 -0.20 71.91 -12.71
CA ALA A 218 1.22 71.88 -13.12
C ALA A 218 2.13 73.12 -12.92
N THR A 219 3.41 72.90 -12.57
CA THR A 219 4.66 73.50 -13.15
C THR A 219 5.93 73.09 -12.37
N ASP A 220 6.93 72.58 -13.10
CA ASP A 220 8.40 72.49 -12.95
C ASP A 220 9.17 72.65 -11.61
N THR A 221 9.97 71.60 -11.32
CA THR A 221 11.45 71.54 -11.11
C THR A 221 12.27 72.75 -10.62
N PRO A 222 13.26 72.50 -9.72
CA PRO A 222 14.60 73.12 -9.87
C PRO A 222 15.81 72.15 -9.72
N THR A 223 16.89 72.41 -10.45
CA THR A 223 18.19 71.69 -10.40
C THR A 223 19.34 72.68 -10.11
N PRO A 224 20.32 72.35 -9.24
CA PRO A 224 21.73 72.16 -9.67
C PRO A 224 22.47 71.01 -8.90
N GLN A 225 23.42 70.21 -9.40
CA GLN A 225 24.64 70.41 -10.24
C GLN A 225 25.87 70.94 -9.43
N PRO A 226 27.13 70.40 -9.56
CA PRO A 226 27.61 69.00 -9.75
C PRO A 226 28.88 68.64 -8.91
N THR A 227 29.63 67.59 -9.34
CA THR A 227 31.03 67.16 -9.00
C THR A 227 31.18 66.27 -7.75
N ALA A 228 31.95 65.16 -7.74
CA ALA A 228 32.95 64.67 -8.70
C ALA A 228 33.00 63.12 -8.88
N THR A 229 33.48 62.68 -10.04
CA THR A 229 33.98 61.31 -10.41
C THR A 229 35.52 61.26 -10.28
N PRO A 230 36.24 60.10 -10.44
CA PRO A 230 35.84 58.76 -10.92
C PRO A 230 35.97 57.67 -9.80
N THR A 231 35.83 56.35 -10.00
CA THR A 231 36.61 55.43 -10.87
C THR A 231 35.83 54.17 -11.27
N ASP A 232 35.99 53.78 -12.54
CA ASP A 232 35.81 52.51 -13.25
C ASP A 232 35.12 51.30 -12.54
N VAL A 233 34.07 50.79 -13.19
CA VAL A 233 33.50 49.45 -12.99
C VAL A 233 33.95 48.56 -14.15
N PRO A 234 34.48 47.34 -13.92
CA PRO A 234 34.81 46.41 -15.00
C PRO A 234 33.54 45.85 -15.65
N THR A 235 33.57 45.75 -16.98
CA THR A 235 32.49 45.20 -17.83
C THR A 235 32.24 43.72 -17.55
N ALA A 236 31.03 43.23 -17.85
CA ALA A 236 30.71 41.81 -17.87
C ALA A 236 31.68 40.99 -18.76
N THR A 237 31.99 39.78 -18.33
CA THR A 237 32.76 38.78 -19.09
C THR A 237 31.80 37.86 -19.85
N ASP A 238 32.19 37.43 -21.04
CA ASP A 238 31.34 36.67 -21.97
C ASP A 238 30.95 35.26 -21.51
N VAL A 239 29.83 34.78 -22.07
CA VAL A 239 29.38 33.39 -21.96
C VAL A 239 30.33 32.46 -22.73
N PRO A 240 30.96 31.46 -22.10
CA PRO A 240 31.69 30.43 -22.82
C PRO A 240 30.71 29.57 -23.62
N THR A 241 30.97 29.42 -24.93
CA THR A 241 30.21 28.52 -25.81
C THR A 241 30.66 27.07 -25.62
N ALA A 242 29.79 26.12 -25.94
CA ALA A 242 30.11 24.68 -25.92
C ALA A 242 31.43 24.36 -26.66
N THR A 243 32.16 23.36 -26.16
CA THR A 243 33.45 22.88 -26.68
C THR A 243 33.37 21.36 -26.91
N ASP A 244 34.05 20.88 -27.95
CA ASP A 244 33.75 19.59 -28.60
C ASP A 244 34.17 18.31 -27.86
N VAL A 245 33.55 17.20 -28.28
CA VAL A 245 33.87 15.82 -27.91
C VAL A 245 35.28 15.42 -28.38
N PRO A 246 36.16 14.91 -27.48
CA PRO A 246 37.43 14.30 -27.89
C PRO A 246 37.23 12.89 -28.47
N THR A 247 37.83 12.62 -29.62
CA THR A 247 37.80 11.32 -30.32
C THR A 247 39.01 10.45 -29.97
N ALA A 248 38.83 9.13 -29.89
CA ALA A 248 39.88 8.17 -29.52
C ALA A 248 41.06 8.07 -30.53
N THR A 249 42.30 8.01 -30.03
CA THR A 249 43.60 7.85 -30.74
C THR A 249 44.70 7.74 -29.65
N ASP A 250 45.67 6.81 -29.60
CA ASP A 250 46.00 5.61 -30.39
C ASP A 250 46.74 4.58 -29.47
N VAL A 251 46.98 3.34 -29.91
CA VAL A 251 47.61 2.26 -29.12
C VAL A 251 49.16 2.30 -29.18
N PRO A 252 49.88 2.23 -28.04
CA PRO A 252 51.32 1.99 -28.01
C PRO A 252 51.65 0.49 -27.86
N THR A 253 52.34 -0.08 -28.86
CA THR A 253 52.81 -1.48 -28.87
C THR A 253 53.94 -1.74 -27.87
N ALA A 254 53.98 -2.94 -27.28
CA ALA A 254 55.05 -3.39 -26.39
C ALA A 254 56.41 -3.54 -27.10
N THR A 255 57.52 -3.30 -26.38
CA THR A 255 58.82 -4.03 -26.43
C THR A 255 59.77 -3.43 -25.38
N ASP A 256 60.19 -4.20 -24.36
CA ASP A 256 61.61 -4.58 -24.16
C ASP A 256 61.79 -5.44 -22.89
N VAL A 257 62.83 -6.30 -22.88
CA VAL A 257 63.12 -7.26 -21.79
C VAL A 257 64.49 -6.96 -21.16
N PRO A 258 64.57 -6.65 -19.85
CA PRO A 258 65.83 -6.67 -19.11
C PRO A 258 66.14 -8.07 -18.57
N THR A 259 67.39 -8.50 -18.76
CA THR A 259 67.92 -9.82 -18.35
C THR A 259 68.13 -9.92 -16.83
N ALA A 260 68.08 -11.16 -16.29
CA ALA A 260 68.27 -11.52 -14.88
C ALA A 260 69.68 -11.26 -14.31
N THR A 261 69.90 -11.69 -13.05
CA THR A 261 71.04 -11.50 -12.11
C THR A 261 70.66 -10.47 -11.03
N ASP A 262 70.76 -10.72 -9.71
CA ASP A 262 71.62 -11.65 -8.97
C ASP A 262 70.90 -12.44 -7.84
N VAL A 263 71.59 -13.41 -7.22
CA VAL A 263 71.04 -14.31 -6.17
C VAL A 263 71.74 -14.14 -4.81
N PRO A 264 71.00 -13.98 -3.70
CA PRO A 264 71.51 -14.23 -2.34
C PRO A 264 71.04 -15.60 -1.83
N THR A 265 71.94 -16.59 -1.79
CA THR A 265 71.65 -17.89 -1.17
C THR A 265 71.70 -17.80 0.36
N ALA A 266 70.56 -18.03 1.02
CA ALA A 266 70.49 -18.31 2.45
C ALA A 266 69.65 -19.58 2.68
N THR A 267 70.27 -20.60 3.26
CA THR A 267 69.64 -21.90 3.49
C THR A 267 68.83 -21.89 4.78
N ASP A 268 67.54 -22.22 4.71
CA ASP A 268 66.89 -23.02 5.75
C ASP A 268 65.80 -23.90 5.14
N VAL A 269 65.51 -25.04 5.79
CA VAL A 269 64.61 -26.07 5.27
C VAL A 269 63.60 -26.49 6.36
N PRO A 270 62.37 -25.95 6.33
CA PRO A 270 61.22 -26.59 6.95
C PRO A 270 60.93 -27.95 6.30
N ALA A 271 60.19 -28.82 7.00
CA ALA A 271 59.84 -30.14 6.51
C ALA A 271 58.97 -30.08 5.23
N PRO A 272 58.96 -31.14 4.39
CA PRO A 272 57.93 -31.27 3.36
C PRO A 272 56.54 -31.23 4.01
N ALA A 273 55.61 -30.48 3.40
CA ALA A 273 54.22 -30.45 3.81
C ALA A 273 53.63 -31.88 3.87
N PRO A 274 52.68 -32.17 4.79
CA PRO A 274 52.02 -33.46 4.83
C PRO A 274 51.38 -33.75 3.47
N THR A 275 51.58 -34.95 2.95
CA THR A 275 50.95 -35.39 1.72
C THR A 275 49.44 -35.44 1.92
N ARG A 276 48.71 -34.48 1.34
CA ARG A 276 47.24 -34.36 1.36
C ARG A 276 46.62 -35.74 1.12
N ASP A 277 45.80 -36.21 2.05
CA ASP A 277 45.20 -37.54 1.95
C ASP A 277 44.21 -37.55 0.77
N THR A 278 44.36 -38.51 -0.14
CA THR A 278 43.64 -38.53 -1.42
C THR A 278 42.29 -39.22 -1.32
N ASN A 279 41.66 -39.14 -0.15
CA ASN A 279 40.38 -39.75 0.19
C ASN A 279 39.54 -38.79 1.06
N LEU A 280 39.61 -37.49 0.73
CA LEU A 280 38.78 -36.45 1.33
C LEU A 280 37.36 -36.57 0.75
N GLU A 281 36.41 -36.99 1.59
CA GLU A 281 35.02 -37.23 1.20
C GLU A 281 34.22 -35.94 1.40
N LEU A 282 34.26 -35.07 0.38
CA LEU A 282 33.52 -33.80 0.36
C LEU A 282 32.00 -34.06 0.35
N PRO A 283 31.19 -33.19 1.00
CA PRO A 283 29.74 -33.30 1.00
C PRO A 283 29.13 -33.17 -0.40
N ALA A 284 27.85 -33.52 -0.51
CA ALA A 284 27.09 -33.31 -1.75
C ALA A 284 26.78 -31.81 -1.94
N CYS A 285 26.89 -31.35 -3.20
CA CYS A 285 26.64 -29.97 -3.56
C CYS A 285 25.28 -29.47 -3.06
N PRO A 286 25.20 -28.28 -2.44
CA PRO A 286 23.94 -27.72 -1.99
C PRO A 286 22.99 -27.48 -3.16
N VAL A 287 21.72 -27.85 -2.98
CA VAL A 287 20.64 -27.69 -3.98
C VAL A 287 19.78 -26.44 -3.74
N ASP A 288 20.03 -25.76 -2.63
CA ASP A 288 19.39 -24.55 -2.12
C ASP A 288 20.45 -23.85 -1.25
N LEU A 289 20.48 -22.51 -1.23
CA LEU A 289 21.49 -21.74 -0.52
C LEU A 289 21.14 -21.55 0.96
N ALA A 290 19.85 -21.43 1.30
CA ALA A 290 19.36 -21.16 2.65
C ALA A 290 19.62 -22.30 3.67
N ILE A 291 20.31 -23.36 3.23
CA ILE A 291 20.70 -24.56 3.96
C ILE A 291 22.10 -25.06 3.57
N ALA A 292 22.88 -24.27 2.83
CA ALA A 292 24.23 -24.65 2.41
C ALA A 292 25.28 -24.47 3.50
N SER A 293 25.02 -23.64 4.52
CA SER A 293 26.00 -23.19 5.51
C SER A 293 26.71 -24.34 6.26
N GLY A 294 25.96 -25.37 6.70
CA GLY A 294 26.52 -26.56 7.36
C GLY A 294 27.50 -27.33 6.48
N PRO A 295 27.09 -27.81 5.29
CA PRO A 295 28.00 -28.42 4.31
C PRO A 295 29.20 -27.53 3.91
N LEU A 296 29.04 -26.20 3.91
CA LEU A 296 30.14 -25.27 3.63
C LEU A 296 31.11 -25.17 4.82
N LEU A 297 30.61 -25.15 6.06
CA LEU A 297 31.42 -25.19 7.27
C LEU A 297 32.22 -26.51 7.37
N ASP A 298 31.62 -27.64 7.01
CA ASP A 298 32.30 -28.94 6.91
C ASP A 298 33.48 -28.91 5.92
N VAL A 299 33.32 -28.25 4.78
CA VAL A 299 34.40 -28.09 3.77
C VAL A 299 35.48 -27.13 4.28
N LEU A 300 35.09 -26.02 4.90
CA LEU A 300 36.01 -25.03 5.44
C LEU A 300 36.90 -25.62 6.56
N ASN A 301 36.29 -26.42 7.46
CA ASN A 301 36.98 -27.16 8.51
C ASN A 301 37.96 -28.23 7.98
N GLN A 302 37.81 -28.66 6.72
CA GLN A 302 38.75 -29.57 6.05
C GLN A 302 39.90 -28.85 5.31
N ASP A 303 39.88 -27.52 5.22
CA ASP A 303 40.87 -26.76 4.44
C ASP A 303 42.10 -26.29 5.23
N ASN A 304 42.15 -26.56 6.54
CA ASN A 304 43.02 -25.84 7.49
C ASN A 304 42.72 -24.32 7.57
N GLY A 305 41.55 -23.90 7.04
CA GLY A 305 40.98 -22.57 7.20
C GLY A 305 41.33 -21.50 6.17
N SER A 306 41.99 -21.82 5.06
CA SER A 306 42.32 -20.81 4.03
C SER A 306 41.15 -20.39 3.12
N GLY A 307 40.06 -21.15 3.09
CA GLY A 307 38.94 -20.97 2.16
C GLY A 307 39.23 -21.34 0.70
N GLU A 308 40.46 -21.76 0.34
CA GLU A 308 40.81 -22.19 -1.02
C GLU A 308 40.00 -23.44 -1.45
N LEU A 309 39.84 -24.42 -0.56
CA LEU A 309 38.99 -25.60 -0.83
C LEU A 309 37.50 -25.23 -0.87
N LEU A 310 37.08 -24.25 -0.06
CA LEU A 310 35.69 -23.79 -0.03
C LEU A 310 35.30 -23.15 -1.37
N VAL A 311 36.11 -22.22 -1.89
CA VAL A 311 35.93 -21.62 -3.21
C VAL A 311 36.03 -22.68 -4.33
N ALA A 312 36.96 -23.63 -4.22
CA ALA A 312 37.06 -24.73 -5.20
C ALA A 312 35.86 -25.68 -5.18
N TYR A 313 35.24 -25.89 -4.02
CA TYR A 313 34.02 -26.69 -3.84
C TYR A 313 32.79 -25.97 -4.40
N LEU A 314 32.58 -24.70 -4.04
CA LEU A 314 31.52 -23.83 -4.58
C LEU A 314 31.54 -23.84 -6.12
N ALA A 315 32.72 -23.60 -6.71
CA ALA A 315 32.90 -23.61 -8.16
C ALA A 315 32.67 -25.00 -8.80
N ALA A 316 33.01 -26.10 -8.11
CA ALA A 316 32.71 -27.46 -8.56
C ALA A 316 31.21 -27.79 -8.52
N CYS A 317 30.46 -27.12 -7.63
CA CYS A 317 29.01 -27.21 -7.51
C CYS A 317 28.25 -26.26 -8.44
N GLY A 318 28.94 -25.44 -9.24
CA GLY A 318 28.33 -24.47 -10.15
C GLY A 318 27.89 -23.16 -9.49
N LEU A 319 28.33 -22.92 -8.26
CA LEU A 319 28.12 -21.67 -7.54
C LEU A 319 29.26 -20.68 -7.83
N THR A 320 28.94 -19.39 -7.70
CA THR A 320 29.90 -18.27 -7.72
C THR A 320 30.12 -17.74 -6.30
N SER A 321 31.23 -17.03 -6.10
CA SER A 321 31.57 -16.38 -4.83
C SER A 321 32.61 -15.30 -5.09
N ASP A 322 32.54 -14.18 -4.36
CA ASP A 322 33.55 -13.10 -4.47
C ASP A 322 34.87 -13.44 -3.76
N GLY A 323 34.88 -14.54 -3.01
CA GLY A 323 35.99 -15.03 -2.19
C GLY A 323 35.79 -14.69 -0.72
N PRO A 324 36.48 -15.39 0.20
CA PRO A 324 36.39 -15.11 1.62
C PRO A 324 37.22 -13.88 2.00
N VAL A 325 36.66 -13.04 2.87
CA VAL A 325 37.45 -12.16 3.75
C VAL A 325 37.85 -12.98 4.97
N VAL A 326 39.11 -12.86 5.41
CA VAL A 326 39.68 -13.65 6.50
C VAL A 326 40.53 -12.75 7.41
N GLY A 327 40.33 -12.84 8.73
CA GLY A 327 41.09 -12.12 9.75
C GLY A 327 40.39 -12.12 11.11
N ASP A 328 41.09 -11.68 12.15
CA ASP A 328 40.58 -11.53 13.54
C ASP A 328 39.51 -10.44 13.62
N LEU A 329 38.23 -10.85 13.50
CA LEU A 329 37.05 -9.98 13.56
C LEU A 329 36.45 -9.92 14.98
N THR A 330 36.56 -11.03 15.71
CA THR A 330 36.09 -11.17 17.09
C THR A 330 37.05 -10.55 18.13
N GLY A 331 38.30 -10.27 17.75
CA GLY A 331 39.34 -9.76 18.65
C GLY A 331 39.91 -10.80 19.62
N ASP A 332 39.67 -12.09 19.37
CA ASP A 332 40.13 -13.20 20.22
C ASP A 332 41.57 -13.66 19.87
N GLY A 333 42.05 -13.31 18.67
CA GLY A 333 43.39 -13.65 18.17
C GLY A 333 43.45 -14.88 17.26
N LEU A 334 42.29 -15.40 16.81
CA LEU A 334 42.14 -16.38 15.72
C LEU A 334 41.68 -15.66 14.45
N ASP A 335 41.83 -16.30 13.28
CA ASP A 335 41.30 -15.78 12.02
C ASP A 335 39.83 -16.22 11.86
N ASP A 336 38.90 -15.26 11.81
CA ASP A 336 37.49 -15.43 11.43
C ASP A 336 37.31 -15.35 9.90
N LEU A 337 36.13 -15.71 9.37
CA LEU A 337 35.85 -15.73 7.93
C LEU A 337 34.45 -15.23 7.58
N VAL A 338 34.36 -14.37 6.56
CA VAL A 338 33.11 -13.95 5.91
C VAL A 338 33.16 -14.31 4.43
N ILE A 339 32.12 -14.95 3.88
CA ILE A 339 32.03 -15.26 2.44
C ILE A 339 30.61 -15.08 1.89
N VAL A 340 30.50 -14.36 0.78
CA VAL A 340 29.31 -14.32 -0.07
C VAL A 340 29.40 -15.37 -1.16
N TYR A 341 28.33 -16.14 -1.34
CA TYR A 341 28.24 -17.19 -2.34
C TYR A 341 26.84 -17.18 -3.01
N SER A 342 26.79 -17.55 -4.28
CA SER A 342 25.64 -17.27 -5.14
C SER A 342 25.37 -18.37 -6.17
N LEU A 343 24.09 -18.59 -6.47
CA LEU A 343 23.68 -19.33 -7.66
C LEU A 343 24.05 -18.50 -8.90
N ALA A 344 24.68 -19.14 -9.89
CA ALA A 344 25.11 -18.45 -11.10
C ALA A 344 23.90 -17.81 -11.81
N ALA A 345 23.90 -16.47 -11.92
CA ALA A 345 22.79 -15.71 -12.49
C ALA A 345 22.47 -16.13 -13.94
N GLU A 346 21.19 -16.09 -14.33
CA GLU A 346 20.81 -16.29 -15.75
C GLU A 346 21.50 -15.23 -16.62
N SER A 347 21.93 -15.63 -17.82
CA SER A 347 23.00 -14.98 -18.58
C SER A 347 22.67 -13.62 -19.21
N ASP A 348 21.51 -13.04 -18.87
CA ASP A 348 21.11 -11.69 -19.25
C ASP A 348 21.16 -10.67 -18.09
N GLY A 349 21.37 -11.12 -16.85
CA GLY A 349 21.45 -10.26 -15.66
C GLY A 349 20.13 -9.60 -15.24
N SER A 350 18.98 -10.12 -15.69
CA SER A 350 17.65 -9.52 -15.44
C SER A 350 17.00 -9.91 -14.11
N THR A 351 17.60 -10.86 -13.39
CA THR A 351 17.42 -11.10 -11.95
C THR A 351 18.80 -11.32 -11.34
N PRO A 352 19.10 -10.77 -10.15
CA PRO A 352 20.26 -11.22 -9.40
C PRO A 352 20.19 -12.73 -9.15
N GLY A 353 21.34 -13.39 -9.13
CA GLY A 353 21.39 -14.77 -8.62
C GLY A 353 21.07 -14.73 -7.13
N GLN A 354 20.22 -15.64 -6.65
CA GLN A 354 20.07 -15.82 -5.20
C GLN A 354 21.45 -16.03 -4.58
N SER A 355 21.68 -15.38 -3.45
CA SER A 355 22.97 -15.34 -2.79
C SER A 355 22.78 -15.21 -1.29
N ASP A 356 23.80 -15.64 -0.57
CA ASP A 356 23.76 -15.95 0.85
C ASP A 356 25.15 -15.63 1.43
N LEU A 357 25.22 -15.21 2.69
CA LEU A 357 26.47 -14.80 3.35
C LEU A 357 26.67 -15.59 4.63
N LEU A 358 27.81 -16.28 4.71
CA LEU A 358 28.25 -17.02 5.89
C LEU A 358 29.29 -16.19 6.66
N VAL A 359 29.06 -15.98 7.96
CA VAL A 359 30.08 -15.58 8.93
C VAL A 359 30.40 -16.77 9.81
N ALA A 360 31.69 -17.13 9.88
CA ALA A 360 32.18 -18.23 10.66
C ALA A 360 33.36 -17.76 11.53
N ASN A 361 33.25 -17.95 12.84
CA ASN A 361 34.27 -17.50 13.79
C ASN A 361 35.32 -18.61 14.02
N GLY A 362 36.59 -18.23 14.18
CA GLY A 362 37.69 -19.16 14.43
C GLY A 362 37.56 -19.83 15.80
N VAL A 363 37.90 -21.12 15.92
CA VAL A 363 37.79 -21.85 17.20
C VAL A 363 39.12 -22.37 17.76
N ALA A 364 39.25 -22.28 19.08
CA ALA A 364 40.45 -22.63 19.85
C ALA A 364 40.83 -24.12 19.79
N GLY A 365 41.47 -24.49 18.68
CA GLY A 365 41.82 -25.86 18.30
C GLY A 365 42.16 -25.99 16.80
N GLY A 366 41.71 -25.03 15.99
CA GLY A 366 41.80 -25.01 14.54
C GLY A 366 40.49 -25.42 13.89
N GLY A 367 40.06 -24.65 12.88
CA GLY A 367 38.73 -24.72 12.31
C GLY A 367 37.85 -23.53 12.71
N TYR A 368 36.58 -23.59 12.32
CA TYR A 368 35.56 -22.56 12.52
C TYR A 368 34.26 -23.13 13.07
N ALA A 369 33.51 -22.30 13.78
CA ALA A 369 32.08 -22.47 14.03
C ALA A 369 31.27 -21.52 13.13
N GLN A 370 30.07 -21.92 12.72
CA GLN A 370 29.11 -21.02 12.07
C GLN A 370 28.41 -20.21 13.16
N GLU A 371 28.50 -18.89 13.10
CA GLU A 371 27.85 -17.99 14.08
C GLU A 371 26.75 -17.14 13.45
N TYR A 372 26.86 -16.77 12.17
CA TYR A 372 25.81 -16.02 11.47
C TYR A 372 25.65 -16.42 10.00
N VAL A 373 24.42 -16.39 9.49
CA VAL A 373 24.08 -16.62 8.07
C VAL A 373 23.03 -15.59 7.63
N ALA A 374 23.34 -14.75 6.64
CA ALA A 374 22.35 -13.88 6.00
C ALA A 374 21.63 -14.69 4.90
N GLY A 375 20.36 -15.02 5.16
CA GLY A 375 19.60 -15.97 4.33
C GLY A 375 19.21 -15.46 2.94
N ALA A 376 19.18 -16.38 1.98
CA ALA A 376 18.93 -16.14 0.55
C ALA A 376 17.54 -15.56 0.14
N ALA A 377 17.26 -14.31 0.53
CA ALA A 377 16.10 -13.53 0.07
C ALA A 377 16.34 -12.87 -1.31
N GLY A 378 17.49 -12.23 -1.51
CA GLY A 378 17.80 -11.46 -2.71
C GLY A 378 19.26 -11.57 -3.18
N SER A 379 19.89 -10.41 -3.38
CA SER A 379 21.28 -10.27 -3.83
C SER A 379 22.14 -9.71 -2.70
N VAL A 380 22.87 -10.58 -2.02
CA VAL A 380 23.81 -10.17 -0.98
C VAL A 380 25.11 -9.64 -1.61
N GLN A 381 25.55 -8.47 -1.18
CA GLN A 381 26.86 -7.88 -1.51
C GLN A 381 27.56 -7.42 -0.23
N LEU A 382 28.72 -8.02 0.08
CA LEU A 382 29.58 -7.56 1.18
C LEU A 382 30.18 -6.20 0.82
N LEU A 383 30.03 -5.21 1.72
CA LEU A 383 30.54 -3.85 1.54
C LEU A 383 31.77 -3.57 2.41
N LYS A 384 31.76 -4.00 3.68
CA LYS A 384 32.86 -3.83 4.65
C LYS A 384 32.98 -5.01 5.61
N ALA A 385 34.19 -5.19 6.14
CA ALA A 385 34.57 -6.14 7.18
C ALA A 385 35.78 -5.56 7.93
N GLU A 386 35.53 -4.50 8.72
CA GLU A 386 36.51 -3.66 9.42
C GLU A 386 35.81 -2.88 10.54
N ASP A 387 36.54 -2.21 11.42
CA ASP A 387 36.00 -1.21 12.36
C ASP A 387 35.44 -0.01 11.58
N VAL A 388 34.14 -0.02 11.28
CA VAL A 388 33.46 1.04 10.51
C VAL A 388 32.94 2.12 11.45
N ASN A 389 32.45 1.73 12.62
CA ASN A 389 31.81 2.60 13.60
C ASN A 389 32.82 3.35 14.52
N ALA A 390 34.08 2.88 14.60
CA ALA A 390 35.20 3.38 15.40
C ALA A 390 35.11 3.18 16.94
N ASP A 391 34.32 2.21 17.42
CA ASP A 391 34.29 1.78 18.83
C ASP A 391 35.46 0.84 19.21
N GLY A 392 36.07 0.17 18.23
CA GLY A 392 37.19 -0.75 18.39
C GLY A 392 36.88 -2.24 18.26
N ALA A 393 35.62 -2.64 18.02
CA ALA A 393 35.25 -3.93 17.46
C ALA A 393 35.42 -3.92 15.92
N MET A 394 35.23 -5.06 15.24
CA MET A 394 35.10 -5.11 13.78
C MET A 394 33.63 -5.26 13.40
N ASP A 395 33.16 -4.46 12.43
CA ASP A 395 31.82 -4.56 11.87
C ASP A 395 31.84 -5.35 10.55
N VAL A 396 30.81 -6.17 10.32
CA VAL A 396 30.52 -6.79 9.02
C VAL A 396 29.29 -6.08 8.42
N VAL A 397 29.47 -5.45 7.26
CA VAL A 397 28.45 -4.62 6.61
C VAL A 397 28.15 -5.15 5.20
N TRP A 398 26.89 -5.47 4.93
CA TRP A 398 26.44 -5.93 3.62
C TRP A 398 25.09 -5.33 3.21
N GLN A 399 24.87 -5.31 1.89
CA GLN A 399 23.60 -4.97 1.25
C GLN A 399 22.89 -6.27 0.84
N ASP A 400 21.57 -6.34 0.98
CA ASP A 400 20.71 -7.32 0.30
C ASP A 400 19.74 -6.58 -0.63
N SER A 401 19.83 -6.83 -1.93
CA SER A 401 18.91 -6.29 -2.95
C SER A 401 17.80 -7.29 -3.29
N THR A 402 16.59 -7.07 -2.78
CA THR A 402 15.39 -7.85 -3.12
C THR A 402 14.53 -7.12 -4.16
N CYS A 403 14.30 -7.75 -5.32
CA CYS A 403 13.59 -7.13 -6.46
C CYS A 403 12.15 -7.62 -6.62
N GLY A 404 11.19 -6.69 -6.61
CA GLY A 404 9.81 -6.89 -7.07
C GLY A 404 9.63 -6.69 -8.57
N ALA A 405 8.38 -6.64 -9.03
CA ALA A 405 8.04 -6.55 -10.46
C ALA A 405 8.49 -5.24 -11.14
N SER A 406 8.63 -4.14 -10.38
CA SER A 406 8.93 -2.79 -10.86
C SER A 406 9.98 -2.02 -10.06
N THR A 407 10.38 -2.53 -8.88
CA THR A 407 11.27 -1.83 -7.94
C THR A 407 12.12 -2.85 -7.19
N CYS A 408 13.41 -2.55 -7.01
CA CYS A 408 14.28 -3.26 -6.07
C CYS A 408 14.42 -2.47 -4.77
N PHE A 409 14.50 -3.19 -3.66
CA PHE A 409 14.74 -2.64 -2.33
C PHE A 409 16.09 -3.15 -1.85
N ASP A 410 16.90 -2.23 -1.37
CA ASP A 410 18.25 -2.45 -0.91
C ASP A 410 18.27 -2.26 0.61
N THR A 411 18.50 -3.35 1.33
CA THR A 411 18.59 -3.36 2.80
C THR A 411 20.04 -3.42 3.22
N LEU A 412 20.48 -2.46 4.02
CA LEU A 412 21.82 -2.38 4.57
C LEU A 412 21.83 -2.94 6.00
N TYR A 413 22.66 -3.94 6.24
CA TYR A 413 22.89 -4.55 7.54
C TYR A 413 24.27 -4.17 8.07
N VAL A 414 24.35 -3.84 9.36
CA VAL A 414 25.60 -3.71 10.11
C VAL A 414 25.53 -4.70 11.27
N ARG A 415 26.43 -5.69 11.29
CA ARG A 415 26.62 -6.56 12.46
C ARG A 415 27.93 -6.23 13.13
N SER A 416 27.92 -6.08 14.46
CA SER A 416 29.13 -5.86 15.28
C SER A 416 29.27 -6.94 16.34
N TRP A 417 30.49 -7.22 16.79
CA TRP A 417 30.78 -8.30 17.73
C TRP A 417 30.82 -7.80 19.19
N ASP A 418 29.83 -8.20 20.00
CA ASP A 418 29.69 -7.72 21.38
C ASP A 418 30.60 -8.43 22.42
N GLY A 419 31.41 -9.38 21.96
CA GLY A 419 32.21 -10.28 22.81
C GLY A 419 31.54 -11.63 23.10
N SER A 420 30.31 -11.85 22.61
CA SER A 420 29.55 -13.09 22.74
C SER A 420 28.74 -13.48 21.48
N GLY A 421 28.29 -12.50 20.68
CA GLY A 421 27.51 -12.72 19.47
C GLY A 421 27.65 -11.59 18.44
N TRP A 422 27.23 -11.85 17.20
CA TRP A 422 27.15 -10.88 16.12
C TRP A 422 25.81 -10.13 16.18
N GLN A 423 25.79 -9.01 16.89
CA GLN A 423 24.56 -8.23 17.15
C GLN A 423 24.20 -7.31 15.98
N ASP A 424 22.92 -6.93 15.88
CA ASP A 424 22.52 -5.77 15.07
C ASP A 424 23.12 -4.49 15.64
N TRP A 425 23.74 -3.68 14.79
CA TRP A 425 24.28 -2.37 15.16
C TRP A 425 23.57 -1.22 14.44
N THR A 426 22.28 -1.38 14.11
CA THR A 426 21.40 -0.33 13.57
C THR A 426 20.19 -0.08 14.51
N ASP A 427 19.78 1.17 14.66
CA ASP A 427 18.56 1.56 15.40
C ASP A 427 17.34 1.53 14.45
N GLY A 428 17.04 0.33 13.95
CA GLY A 428 16.00 0.07 12.95
C GLY A 428 16.54 -0.25 11.55
N THR A 429 15.73 -0.94 10.75
CA THR A 429 16.16 -1.52 9.47
C THR A 429 16.38 -0.46 8.38
N ILE A 430 17.61 -0.37 7.87
CA ILE A 430 18.02 0.59 6.85
C ILE A 430 17.65 0.04 5.46
N THR A 431 16.41 0.30 4.98
CA THR A 431 15.94 -0.16 3.65
C THR A 431 15.52 1.00 2.75
N MET A 432 16.05 1.05 1.51
CA MET A 432 15.73 2.07 0.53
C MET A 432 15.49 1.47 -0.88
N ALA A 433 14.55 2.03 -1.63
CA ALA A 433 14.27 1.59 -3.01
C ALA A 433 15.35 2.08 -3.98
N ALA A 434 16.03 1.18 -4.69
CA ALA A 434 17.11 1.45 -5.64
C ALA A 434 18.19 2.38 -5.05
N ALA A 435 18.87 1.92 -4.01
CA ALA A 435 19.83 2.71 -3.23
C ALA A 435 21.26 2.63 -3.79
N GLU A 436 21.88 3.79 -4.00
CA GLU A 436 23.33 3.93 -4.06
C GLU A 436 23.85 4.10 -2.62
N ILE A 437 24.64 3.13 -2.14
CA ILE A 437 25.15 3.10 -0.76
C ILE A 437 26.63 3.49 -0.74
N VAL A 438 26.97 4.47 0.10
CA VAL A 438 28.33 4.98 0.31
C VAL A 438 28.66 4.92 1.81
N ILE A 439 29.72 4.21 2.17
CA ILE A 439 30.24 4.12 3.54
C ILE A 439 31.53 4.93 3.61
N ALA A 440 31.49 6.09 4.25
CA ALA A 440 32.64 7.00 4.36
C ALA A 440 32.47 8.02 5.50
N ASP A 441 33.58 8.43 6.12
CA ASP A 441 33.67 9.62 6.97
C ASP A 441 33.36 10.87 6.13
N VAL A 442 32.26 11.56 6.44
CA VAL A 442 31.78 12.71 5.67
C VAL A 442 32.51 14.02 6.04
N ASP A 443 33.17 14.06 7.20
CA ASP A 443 33.98 15.21 7.67
C ASP A 443 35.35 15.25 6.95
N GLU A 444 35.98 14.10 6.63
CA GLU A 444 37.14 14.04 5.72
C GLU A 444 36.76 14.33 4.26
N ALA A 445 35.54 13.98 3.83
CA ALA A 445 35.09 14.16 2.44
C ALA A 445 34.83 15.62 2.03
N GLY A 446 34.65 16.54 2.98
CA GLY A 446 34.49 17.97 2.73
C GLY A 446 33.17 18.38 2.05
N GLY A 447 32.18 17.48 2.03
CA GLY A 447 30.82 17.74 1.53
C GLY A 447 29.84 18.28 2.59
N GLY A 448 30.18 18.17 3.88
CA GLY A 448 29.31 18.53 4.99
C GLY A 448 28.89 20.00 5.02
N ALA A 449 27.57 20.24 5.01
CA ALA A 449 27.01 21.55 5.29
C ALA A 449 27.15 21.88 6.79
N ALA A 450 28.17 22.70 7.13
CA ALA A 450 28.50 23.04 8.51
C ALA A 450 27.30 23.65 9.28
N GLY A 451 26.72 22.88 10.21
CA GLY A 451 25.56 23.32 10.99
C GLY A 451 25.12 22.35 12.11
N SER A 452 24.96 21.06 11.82
CA SER A 452 24.56 20.04 12.81
C SER A 452 25.75 19.58 13.64
N GLY A 453 25.77 19.92 14.93
CA GLY A 453 26.88 19.64 15.86
C GLY A 453 26.99 18.21 16.38
N ALA A 454 26.65 17.22 15.55
CA ALA A 454 26.86 15.79 15.79
C ALA A 454 27.46 15.20 14.52
N ALA A 455 28.63 14.58 14.65
CA ALA A 455 29.33 13.81 13.62
C ALA A 455 29.39 12.35 14.08
N GLY A 456 29.64 11.42 13.16
CA GLY A 456 29.90 10.03 13.50
C GLY A 456 31.13 9.86 14.42
N SER A 457 31.23 8.70 15.06
CA SER A 457 32.49 8.28 15.70
C SER A 457 33.46 7.66 14.68
N GLY A 458 32.90 6.91 13.74
CA GLY A 458 33.53 6.42 12.51
C GLY A 458 32.75 6.83 11.27
N ALA A 459 32.81 6.03 10.21
CA ALA A 459 32.21 6.33 8.92
C ALA A 459 30.68 6.34 8.95
N GLU A 460 30.06 7.35 8.34
CA GLU A 460 28.62 7.39 8.13
C GLU A 460 28.17 6.50 6.95
N LEU A 461 26.94 5.98 7.05
CA LEU A 461 26.27 5.23 5.99
C LEU A 461 25.36 6.20 5.24
N THR A 462 25.72 6.56 4.01
CA THR A 462 24.93 7.43 3.14
C THR A 462 24.21 6.59 2.08
N LEU A 463 22.89 6.60 2.09
CA LEU A 463 22.05 5.92 1.10
C LEU A 463 21.34 6.97 0.26
N SER A 464 21.42 6.89 -1.07
CA SER A 464 20.75 7.81 -2.00
C SER A 464 19.91 7.06 -3.01
N GLY A 465 18.62 7.38 -3.10
CA GLY A 465 17.65 6.61 -3.88
C GLY A 465 16.22 6.91 -3.45
N GLY A 466 15.45 5.88 -3.11
CA GLY A 466 14.09 6.01 -2.60
C GLY A 466 13.02 6.22 -3.66
N THR A 467 13.30 5.88 -4.93
CA THR A 467 12.33 5.98 -6.04
C THR A 467 11.92 4.62 -6.58
N TYR A 468 10.62 4.47 -6.82
CA TYR A 468 9.94 3.26 -7.24
C TYR A 468 9.70 3.30 -8.75
N GLY A 469 9.97 2.20 -9.47
CA GLY A 469 9.79 2.12 -10.93
C GLY A 469 8.34 1.91 -11.40
N SER A 470 7.36 1.98 -10.49
CA SER A 470 5.94 1.92 -10.80
C SER A 470 5.37 3.28 -11.21
N VAL A 471 4.41 3.28 -12.13
CA VAL A 471 3.57 4.44 -12.44
C VAL A 471 2.50 4.72 -11.36
N GLY A 472 2.17 3.75 -10.51
CA GLY A 472 1.18 3.93 -9.41
C GLY A 472 1.76 4.67 -8.20
N ALA A 473 3.08 4.83 -8.14
CA ALA A 473 3.78 5.44 -7.02
C ALA A 473 3.48 6.94 -6.83
N GLY A 474 3.20 7.68 -7.92
CA GLY A 474 2.93 9.12 -7.86
C GLY A 474 4.00 9.99 -8.52
N PRO A 475 3.98 11.32 -8.31
CA PRO A 475 5.19 12.14 -8.43
C PRO A 475 6.24 11.66 -7.43
N GLN A 476 7.51 11.72 -7.81
CA GLN A 476 8.62 11.24 -6.99
C GLN A 476 9.86 12.13 -7.16
N ARG A 477 10.76 12.04 -6.19
CA ARG A 477 12.11 12.64 -6.17
C ARG A 477 13.00 11.72 -5.33
N ALA A 478 14.31 11.71 -5.58
CA ALA A 478 15.21 10.94 -4.73
C ALA A 478 15.28 11.53 -3.31
N ARG A 479 15.66 10.68 -2.36
CA ARG A 479 16.06 11.07 -1.01
C ARG A 479 17.44 10.53 -0.68
N THR A 480 18.19 11.29 0.10
CA THR A 480 19.44 10.86 0.72
C THR A 480 19.25 10.79 2.22
N GLU A 481 19.49 9.61 2.77
CA GLU A 481 19.59 9.34 4.20
C GLU A 481 21.06 9.24 4.60
N VAL A 482 21.40 9.80 5.76
CA VAL A 482 22.71 9.66 6.38
C VAL A 482 22.50 9.09 7.78
N TRP A 483 23.05 7.90 8.01
CA TRP A 483 23.02 7.18 9.27
C TRP A 483 24.40 7.24 9.94
N ALA A 484 24.44 7.44 11.27
CA ALA A 484 25.69 7.59 12.02
C ALA A 484 25.66 6.85 13.36
N SER A 485 26.79 6.22 13.70
CA SER A 485 27.11 5.77 15.06
C SER A 485 27.64 6.95 15.89
N ILE A 486 27.08 7.17 17.08
CA ILE A 486 27.45 8.27 17.98
C ILE A 486 27.98 7.69 19.30
N GLU A 487 29.22 8.03 19.65
CA GLU A 487 29.98 7.46 20.78
C GLU A 487 30.05 5.92 20.77
N GLY A 488 30.04 5.30 19.57
CA GLY A 488 30.05 3.83 19.39
C GLY A 488 28.68 3.16 19.52
N ALA A 489 27.60 3.91 19.71
CA ALA A 489 26.24 3.36 19.72
C ALA A 489 25.81 2.84 18.33
N PRO A 490 24.75 2.01 18.25
CA PRO A 490 24.13 1.62 16.98
C PRO A 490 23.84 2.80 16.05
N TYR A 491 23.90 2.55 14.74
CA TYR A 491 23.66 3.54 13.69
C TYR A 491 22.23 4.09 13.75
N THR A 492 22.12 5.40 13.95
CA THR A 492 20.84 6.13 13.98
C THR A 492 20.70 7.03 12.75
N LEU A 493 19.47 7.30 12.30
CA LEU A 493 19.21 8.22 11.20
C LEU A 493 19.52 9.67 11.63
N LEU A 494 20.70 10.14 11.25
CA LEU A 494 21.20 11.49 11.58
C LEU A 494 20.57 12.57 10.70
N ARG A 495 20.26 12.24 9.44
CA ARG A 495 19.67 13.20 8.48
C ARG A 495 18.93 12.50 7.34
N GLU A 496 17.66 12.83 7.15
CA GLU A 496 16.95 12.61 5.89
C GLU A 496 16.91 13.92 5.07
N SER A 497 17.01 13.82 3.76
CA SER A 497 16.92 14.96 2.84
C SER A 497 16.38 14.54 1.47
N TYR A 498 15.65 15.42 0.80
CA TYR A 498 15.07 15.16 -0.53
C TYR A 498 15.68 16.07 -1.60
N ASP A 499 15.75 15.56 -2.82
CA ASP A 499 16.19 16.29 -4.01
C ASP A 499 15.36 17.57 -4.26
N GLU A 500 16.01 18.60 -4.82
CA GLU A 500 15.31 19.78 -5.32
C GLU A 500 14.35 19.39 -6.45
N SER A 501 13.08 19.77 -6.32
CA SER A 501 12.04 19.42 -7.29
C SER A 501 11.27 20.63 -7.82
N ALA A 502 10.96 20.60 -9.12
CA ALA A 502 10.09 21.57 -9.78
C ALA A 502 8.59 21.23 -9.64
N CYS A 503 8.25 20.12 -9.00
CA CYS A 503 6.90 19.69 -8.63
C CYS A 503 6.36 20.58 -7.50
N LEU A 504 5.18 21.18 -7.67
CA LEU A 504 4.59 22.01 -6.61
C LEU A 504 4.22 21.17 -5.38
N TYR A 505 3.71 19.95 -5.58
CA TYR A 505 3.32 19.06 -4.49
C TYR A 505 4.46 18.74 -3.53
N HIS A 506 5.67 18.44 -4.02
CA HIS A 506 6.84 18.21 -3.17
C HIS A 506 7.19 19.41 -2.29
N LEU A 507 7.08 20.65 -2.79
CA LEU A 507 7.27 21.86 -1.97
C LEU A 507 6.17 22.00 -0.90
N ILE A 508 4.94 21.56 -1.19
CA ILE A 508 3.84 21.54 -0.21
C ILE A 508 4.10 20.51 0.90
N LEU A 509 4.68 19.35 0.57
CA LEU A 509 5.14 18.38 1.57
C LEU A 509 6.26 18.97 2.45
N ASP A 510 7.29 19.55 1.84
CA ASP A 510 8.39 20.22 2.56
C ASP A 510 7.90 21.36 3.47
N ALA A 511 6.85 22.08 3.05
CA ALA A 511 6.26 23.17 3.82
C ALA A 511 5.37 22.65 4.97
N ASN A 512 4.65 21.54 4.76
CA ASN A 512 3.89 20.85 5.80
C ASN A 512 4.80 20.26 6.89
N HIS A 513 5.92 19.64 6.50
CA HIS A 513 6.87 19.07 7.47
C HIS A 513 7.38 20.14 8.44
N SER A 514 7.82 21.28 7.93
CA SER A 514 8.30 22.37 8.81
C SER A 514 7.20 23.08 9.59
N PHE A 515 5.95 22.98 9.15
CA PHE A 515 4.81 23.51 9.91
C PHE A 515 4.39 22.59 11.06
N ALA A 516 4.38 21.27 10.85
CA ALA A 516 3.73 20.31 11.74
C ALA A 516 4.68 19.38 12.51
N VAL A 517 5.89 19.14 11.98
CA VAL A 517 6.91 18.25 12.57
C VAL A 517 8.07 19.07 13.12
N ASP A 518 8.75 19.86 12.29
CA ASP A 518 9.90 20.68 12.74
C ASP A 518 9.48 21.85 13.66
N LEU A 519 8.21 22.27 13.55
CA LEU A 519 7.64 23.49 14.13
C LEU A 519 8.39 24.80 13.76
N ASP A 520 9.23 24.77 12.73
CA ASP A 520 9.90 25.94 12.15
C ASP A 520 8.93 26.74 11.27
N PHE A 521 8.20 27.64 11.94
CA PHE A 521 7.28 28.56 11.29
C PHE A 521 7.95 29.56 10.33
N GLU A 522 9.24 29.88 10.46
CA GLU A 522 9.93 30.79 9.53
C GLU A 522 10.25 30.06 8.21
N LEU A 523 10.78 28.85 8.29
CA LEU A 523 11.01 27.98 7.12
C LEU A 523 9.69 27.58 6.46
N ALA A 524 8.66 27.22 7.23
CA ALA A 524 7.33 26.91 6.70
C ALA A 524 6.70 28.12 5.99
N GLN A 525 6.74 29.32 6.60
CA GLN A 525 6.24 30.55 5.98
C GLN A 525 6.99 30.86 4.67
N SER A 526 8.31 30.66 4.65
CA SER A 526 9.15 30.79 3.45
C SER A 526 8.76 29.80 2.35
N ARG A 527 8.57 28.51 2.68
CA ARG A 527 8.20 27.45 1.72
C ARG A 527 6.79 27.65 1.16
N PHE A 528 5.76 27.90 1.99
CA PHE A 528 4.41 28.18 1.49
C PHE A 528 4.31 29.49 0.69
N SER A 529 5.07 30.53 1.04
CA SER A 529 5.12 31.77 0.25
C SER A 529 5.68 31.52 -1.16
N LYS A 530 6.70 30.66 -1.31
CA LYS A 530 7.23 30.25 -2.62
C LYS A 530 6.19 29.49 -3.44
N ALA A 531 5.45 28.57 -2.82
CA ALA A 531 4.41 27.79 -3.49
C ALA A 531 3.33 28.68 -4.14
N ILE A 532 2.94 29.77 -3.46
CA ILE A 532 1.97 30.76 -3.94
C ILE A 532 2.57 31.66 -5.02
N PHE A 533 3.71 32.30 -4.74
CA PHE A 533 4.18 33.45 -5.52
C PHE A 533 5.25 33.14 -6.59
N GLU A 534 5.91 31.98 -6.54
CA GLU A 534 6.88 31.58 -7.58
C GLU A 534 6.23 30.73 -8.67
N ASN A 535 6.30 31.22 -9.91
CA ASN A 535 5.74 30.55 -11.09
C ASN A 535 6.68 29.51 -11.73
N LYS A 536 7.76 29.11 -11.05
CA LYS A 536 8.71 28.09 -11.53
C LYS A 536 8.25 26.65 -11.24
N TYR A 537 7.32 26.49 -10.30
CA TYR A 537 6.75 25.21 -9.89
C TYR A 537 5.59 24.81 -10.80
N ASN A 538 5.57 23.53 -11.18
CA ASN A 538 4.67 22.95 -12.16
C ASN A 538 3.74 21.92 -11.50
N ALA A 539 2.64 21.60 -12.20
CA ALA A 539 1.89 20.37 -11.94
C ALA A 539 2.81 19.15 -12.16
N CYS A 540 2.64 18.12 -11.35
CA CYS A 540 3.45 16.90 -11.37
C CYS A 540 2.62 15.61 -11.33
N TRP A 541 1.30 15.69 -11.27
CA TRP A 541 0.39 14.55 -11.28
C TRP A 541 -0.80 14.75 -12.23
N THR A 542 -1.79 13.84 -12.19
CA THR A 542 -2.88 13.75 -13.18
C THR A 542 -4.11 14.59 -12.82
N ARG A 543 -4.00 15.59 -11.92
CA ARG A 543 -5.13 16.41 -11.44
C ARG A 543 -5.30 17.68 -12.29
N ASP A 544 -6.45 17.83 -12.95
CA ASP A 544 -6.74 18.95 -13.88
C ASP A 544 -6.50 20.37 -13.29
N ASN A 545 -6.65 20.54 -11.97
CA ASN A 545 -6.53 21.83 -11.28
C ASN A 545 -5.39 21.89 -10.24
N GLU A 546 -4.46 20.92 -10.24
CA GLU A 546 -3.42 20.70 -9.21
C GLU A 546 -2.77 22.00 -8.68
N LEU A 547 -2.35 22.87 -9.60
CA LEU A 547 -1.64 24.11 -9.30
C LEU A 547 -2.46 25.14 -8.50
N ASP A 548 -3.78 25.20 -8.70
CA ASP A 548 -4.65 26.13 -7.99
C ASP A 548 -5.18 25.52 -6.70
N GLU A 549 -5.42 24.20 -6.70
CA GLU A 549 -5.73 23.42 -5.50
C GLU A 549 -4.62 23.55 -4.45
N LEU A 550 -3.37 23.24 -4.82
CA LEU A 550 -2.21 23.31 -3.92
C LEU A 550 -1.87 24.74 -3.47
N ARG A 551 -2.04 25.75 -4.33
CA ARG A 551 -1.88 27.16 -3.92
C ARG A 551 -2.98 27.62 -2.96
N SER A 552 -4.21 27.14 -3.13
CA SER A 552 -5.29 27.43 -2.20
C SER A 552 -5.02 26.83 -0.81
N PHE A 553 -4.42 25.64 -0.74
CA PHE A 553 -3.93 25.05 0.50
C PHE A 553 -2.78 25.86 1.13
N ALA A 554 -1.78 26.26 0.34
CA ALA A 554 -0.64 27.05 0.85
C ALA A 554 -1.08 28.37 1.50
N PHE A 555 -2.07 29.06 0.93
CA PHE A 555 -2.70 30.25 1.52
C PHE A 555 -3.35 29.93 2.88
N PHE A 556 -4.08 28.82 2.98
CA PHE A 556 -4.71 28.38 4.24
C PHE A 556 -3.67 28.03 5.32
N ARG A 557 -2.53 27.45 4.93
CA ARG A 557 -1.40 27.17 5.83
C ARG A 557 -0.69 28.44 6.31
N LEU A 558 -0.45 29.42 5.44
CA LEU A 558 0.09 30.72 5.86
C LEU A 558 -0.82 31.41 6.89
N ALA A 559 -2.14 31.30 6.75
CA ALA A 559 -3.08 31.86 7.71
C ALA A 559 -3.00 31.16 9.09
N GLN A 560 -2.85 29.84 9.12
CA GLN A 560 -2.62 29.08 10.36
C GLN A 560 -1.29 29.47 11.02
N ILE A 561 -0.20 29.58 10.25
CA ILE A 561 1.10 30.05 10.74
C ILE A 561 0.95 31.43 11.40
N ALA A 562 0.32 32.38 10.69
CA ALA A 562 0.06 33.72 11.22
C ALA A 562 -0.77 33.70 12.51
N ALA A 563 -1.75 32.80 12.66
CA ALA A 563 -2.49 32.66 13.92
C ALA A 563 -1.64 32.09 15.06
N TYR A 564 -0.79 31.09 14.79
CA TYR A 564 0.11 30.50 15.79
C TYR A 564 1.24 31.46 16.20
N THR A 565 1.71 32.36 15.31
CA THR A 565 2.66 33.44 15.66
C THR A 565 1.99 34.69 16.29
N GLY A 566 0.66 34.73 16.37
CA GLY A 566 -0.11 35.81 16.99
C GLY A 566 -0.48 36.98 16.07
N GLU A 567 -0.22 36.87 14.77
CA GLU A 567 -0.57 37.85 13.73
C GLU A 567 -2.02 37.69 13.21
N ALA A 568 -3.00 37.88 14.07
CA ALA A 568 -4.42 37.68 13.73
C ALA A 568 -4.92 38.53 12.52
N GLU A 569 -4.39 39.75 12.33
CA GLU A 569 -4.71 40.60 11.17
C GLU A 569 -4.10 40.05 9.86
N THR A 570 -2.89 39.48 9.91
CA THR A 570 -2.24 38.78 8.79
C THR A 570 -3.02 37.52 8.44
N ALA A 571 -3.43 36.73 9.43
CA ALA A 571 -4.24 35.53 9.25
C ALA A 571 -5.58 35.83 8.56
N GLN A 572 -6.31 36.86 9.00
CA GLN A 572 -7.53 37.32 8.31
C GLN A 572 -7.25 37.72 6.87
N THR A 573 -6.22 38.54 6.64
CA THR A 573 -5.87 39.05 5.31
C THR A 573 -5.56 37.91 4.32
N LEU A 574 -4.91 36.84 4.77
CA LEU A 574 -4.58 35.67 3.95
C LEU A 574 -5.83 34.86 3.57
N ILE A 575 -6.79 34.69 4.48
CA ILE A 575 -8.06 34.01 4.18
C ILE A 575 -8.95 34.85 3.25
N GLU A 576 -8.92 36.18 3.37
CA GLU A 576 -9.62 37.07 2.44
C GLU A 576 -9.00 36.99 1.03
N GLN A 577 -7.66 37.03 0.91
CA GLN A 577 -6.97 36.83 -0.37
C GLN A 577 -7.19 35.44 -0.98
N LEU A 578 -7.27 34.39 -0.15
CA LEU A 578 -7.61 33.02 -0.56
C LEU A 578 -9.01 32.97 -1.19
N ALA A 579 -10.00 33.56 -0.52
CA ALA A 579 -11.38 33.60 -1.01
C ALA A 579 -11.54 34.43 -2.29
N ASP A 580 -10.80 35.53 -2.43
CA ASP A 580 -10.80 36.36 -3.65
C ASP A 580 -10.05 35.71 -4.83
N SER A 581 -8.94 35.01 -4.57
CA SER A 581 -8.07 34.44 -5.62
C SER A 581 -8.50 33.05 -6.09
N TYR A 582 -9.01 32.22 -5.18
CA TYR A 582 -9.37 30.82 -5.44
C TYR A 582 -10.82 30.49 -5.01
N PRO A 583 -11.84 31.30 -5.39
CA PRO A 583 -13.21 31.17 -4.88
C PRO A 583 -13.91 29.84 -5.18
N SER A 584 -13.38 29.05 -6.12
CA SER A 584 -13.89 27.73 -6.50
C SER A 584 -13.18 26.55 -5.82
N GLN A 585 -12.06 26.77 -5.12
CA GLN A 585 -11.25 25.70 -4.54
C GLN A 585 -11.71 25.35 -3.12
N PRO A 586 -11.60 24.07 -2.66
CA PRO A 586 -12.09 23.63 -1.36
C PRO A 586 -11.60 24.49 -0.19
N TYR A 587 -10.34 24.95 -0.27
CA TYR A 587 -9.70 25.73 0.78
C TYR A 587 -10.28 27.13 0.99
N ALA A 588 -10.99 27.72 0.03
CA ALA A 588 -11.70 28.98 0.25
C ALA A 588 -12.85 28.81 1.28
N GLN A 589 -13.54 27.67 1.27
CA GLN A 589 -14.57 27.38 2.27
C GLN A 589 -13.98 26.92 3.61
N VAL A 590 -12.96 26.06 3.59
CA VAL A 590 -12.23 25.63 4.80
C VAL A 590 -11.66 26.83 5.54
N GLY A 591 -10.97 27.72 4.82
CA GLY A 591 -10.38 28.95 5.37
C GLY A 591 -11.41 29.88 5.99
N ARG A 592 -12.59 30.05 5.37
CA ARG A 592 -13.71 30.83 5.94
C ARG A 592 -14.23 30.22 7.25
N ILE A 593 -14.45 28.90 7.29
CA ILE A 593 -14.92 28.20 8.50
C ILE A 593 -13.91 28.35 9.64
N TRP A 594 -12.63 28.17 9.34
CA TRP A 594 -11.54 28.36 10.29
C TRP A 594 -11.46 29.81 10.79
N LEU A 595 -11.52 30.80 9.90
CA LEU A 595 -11.43 32.22 10.27
C LEU A 595 -12.61 32.66 11.14
N ASP A 596 -13.83 32.32 10.76
CA ASP A 596 -15.04 32.70 11.51
C ASP A 596 -15.02 32.07 12.92
N ALA A 597 -14.42 30.88 13.08
CA ALA A 597 -14.18 30.25 14.38
C ALA A 597 -13.04 30.92 15.17
N TYR A 598 -11.87 31.15 14.54
CA TYR A 598 -10.70 31.77 15.14
C TYR A 598 -10.98 33.21 15.63
N GLN A 599 -11.74 34.00 14.86
CA GLN A 599 -12.20 35.33 15.28
C GLN A 599 -13.17 35.31 16.47
N ALA A 600 -13.89 34.20 16.68
CA ALA A 600 -14.81 34.04 17.80
C ALA A 600 -14.13 33.50 19.08
N SER A 601 -13.10 32.66 18.93
CA SER A 601 -12.38 32.02 20.05
C SER A 601 -11.10 32.74 20.48
N GLY A 602 -10.37 33.33 19.53
CA GLY A 602 -8.96 33.70 19.68
C GLY A 602 -7.99 32.51 19.71
N ASP A 603 -8.46 31.32 19.33
CA ASP A 603 -7.81 30.03 19.52
C ASP A 603 -7.87 29.18 18.24
N SER A 604 -6.69 28.90 17.67
CA SER A 604 -6.52 28.10 16.44
C SER A 604 -6.91 26.64 16.63
N ILE A 605 -6.77 26.07 17.83
CA ILE A 605 -7.11 24.67 18.13
C ILE A 605 -8.62 24.46 17.98
N GLN A 606 -9.42 25.35 18.58
CA GLN A 606 -10.88 25.32 18.44
C GLN A 606 -11.35 25.55 16.99
N ALA A 607 -10.61 26.36 16.22
CA ALA A 607 -10.88 26.56 14.80
C ALA A 607 -10.56 25.29 13.97
N CYS A 608 -9.43 24.63 14.23
CA CYS A 608 -9.06 23.38 13.59
C CYS A 608 -10.02 22.23 13.90
N VAL A 609 -10.51 22.08 15.13
CA VAL A 609 -11.54 21.08 15.45
C VAL A 609 -12.80 21.26 14.59
N LEU A 610 -13.21 22.49 14.29
CA LEU A 610 -14.33 22.76 13.38
C LEU A 610 -13.99 22.49 11.91
N VAL A 611 -12.72 22.67 11.51
CA VAL A 611 -12.21 22.24 10.19
C VAL A 611 -12.26 20.72 10.05
N THR A 612 -11.68 19.93 10.97
CA THR A 612 -11.72 18.44 10.91
C THR A 612 -13.15 17.95 10.71
N ASN A 613 -14.10 18.46 11.50
CA ASN A 613 -15.51 18.05 11.41
C ASN A 613 -16.13 18.40 10.04
N PHE A 614 -15.84 19.59 9.48
CA PHE A 614 -16.29 19.96 8.15
C PHE A 614 -15.64 19.10 7.05
N VAL A 615 -14.33 18.88 7.13
CA VAL A 615 -13.54 18.13 6.14
C VAL A 615 -13.91 16.64 6.13
N THR A 616 -14.24 16.07 7.28
CA THR A 616 -14.78 14.69 7.39
C THR A 616 -16.05 14.50 6.57
N ASP A 617 -16.93 15.50 6.55
CA ASP A 617 -18.16 15.51 5.73
C ASP A 617 -17.92 15.96 4.27
N ASN A 618 -16.71 16.47 3.93
CA ASN A 618 -16.38 17.09 2.65
C ASN A 618 -14.95 16.70 2.19
N PRO A 619 -14.72 15.43 1.78
CA PRO A 619 -13.38 14.85 1.60
C PRO A 619 -12.53 15.50 0.50
N ALA A 620 -13.12 16.27 -0.42
CA ALA A 620 -12.42 17.01 -1.48
C ALA A 620 -11.27 17.90 -0.97
N ALA A 621 -11.30 18.37 0.29
CA ALA A 621 -10.17 19.10 0.87
C ALA A 621 -8.97 18.20 1.22
N VAL A 622 -9.22 16.92 1.56
CA VAL A 622 -8.19 15.89 1.81
C VAL A 622 -7.68 15.34 0.49
N GLU A 623 -8.56 15.10 -0.49
CA GLU A 623 -8.23 14.59 -1.83
C GLU A 623 -7.19 15.47 -2.55
N VAL A 624 -7.24 16.80 -2.35
CA VAL A 624 -6.25 17.78 -2.82
C VAL A 624 -4.81 17.52 -2.32
N LEU A 625 -4.64 16.72 -1.27
CA LEU A 625 -3.35 16.30 -0.71
C LEU A 625 -3.10 14.79 -0.82
N ALA A 626 -4.12 13.94 -0.80
CA ALA A 626 -3.97 12.49 -0.76
C ALA A 626 -3.92 11.80 -2.14
N ASP A 627 -4.42 12.44 -3.21
CA ASP A 627 -4.51 11.84 -4.55
C ASP A 627 -3.20 12.02 -5.35
N TYR A 628 -2.11 11.42 -4.87
CA TYR A 628 -0.76 11.49 -5.48
C TYR A 628 -0.03 10.14 -5.49
N GLY A 629 -0.74 9.02 -5.63
CA GLY A 629 -0.13 7.69 -5.72
C GLY A 629 0.46 7.16 -4.41
N TYR A 630 0.90 5.89 -4.41
CA TYR A 630 1.17 5.15 -3.16
C TYR A 630 2.51 5.47 -2.47
N ALA A 631 3.46 6.11 -3.15
CA ALA A 631 4.76 6.49 -2.59
C ALA A 631 4.75 7.87 -1.91
N ASN A 632 3.59 8.52 -1.88
CA ASN A 632 3.39 9.83 -1.23
C ASN A 632 2.53 9.69 0.03
N PRO A 633 2.61 10.65 0.98
CA PRO A 633 1.91 10.54 2.25
C PRO A 633 0.38 10.48 2.10
N THR A 634 -0.26 9.60 2.86
CA THR A 634 -1.72 9.59 3.01
C THR A 634 -2.16 10.68 3.98
N PHE A 635 -3.18 11.46 3.61
CA PHE A 635 -3.74 12.52 4.46
C PHE A 635 -5.13 12.14 4.99
N THR A 636 -5.46 12.64 6.19
CA THR A 636 -6.76 12.53 6.85
C THR A 636 -7.43 13.90 6.99
N ALA A 637 -8.62 13.94 7.59
CA ALA A 637 -9.31 15.20 7.89
C ALA A 637 -8.60 16.05 8.97
N ASP A 638 -7.83 15.44 9.87
CA ASP A 638 -7.08 16.15 10.92
C ASP A 638 -5.80 16.79 10.36
N ASP A 639 -5.12 16.14 9.40
CA ASP A 639 -3.92 16.68 8.75
C ASP A 639 -4.20 17.98 7.97
N VAL A 640 -5.45 18.22 7.59
CA VAL A 640 -5.87 19.48 6.97
C VAL A 640 -5.74 20.66 7.94
N CYS A 641 -5.91 20.46 9.26
CA CYS A 641 -5.71 21.51 10.28
C CYS A 641 -5.17 20.88 11.58
N PRO A 642 -3.87 20.56 11.64
CA PRO A 642 -3.30 19.83 12.76
C PRO A 642 -3.24 20.70 14.02
N ILE A 643 -3.49 20.05 15.15
CA ILE A 643 -3.39 20.66 16.48
C ILE A 643 -1.95 20.50 16.96
N LEU A 644 -1.20 21.60 16.97
CA LEU A 644 0.24 21.58 17.27
C LEU A 644 0.49 21.64 18.80
N ASP A 645 1.28 20.69 19.34
CA ASP A 645 1.72 20.74 20.74
C ASP A 645 2.94 21.65 20.92
N LEU A 646 2.65 22.95 21.03
CA LEU A 646 3.65 23.99 21.31
C LEU A 646 4.16 24.00 22.77
N ALA A 647 3.74 23.05 23.62
CA ALA A 647 4.25 22.95 24.99
C ALA A 647 5.49 22.05 25.11
N ALA A 648 5.69 21.10 24.18
CA ALA A 648 6.80 20.16 24.20
C ALA A 648 8.16 20.83 23.83
N SER A 649 8.17 21.72 22.84
CA SER A 649 9.40 22.31 22.26
C SER A 649 10.14 23.33 23.15
N VAL A 650 9.69 23.55 24.39
CA VAL A 650 10.29 24.49 25.35
C VAL A 650 11.08 23.77 26.46
N ALA A 651 11.20 22.44 26.40
CA ALA A 651 11.97 21.65 27.37
C ALA A 651 13.46 21.56 26.98
N GLU A 652 14.34 22.22 27.76
CA GLU A 652 15.78 21.87 27.75
C GLU A 652 15.97 20.40 28.16
N PRO A 653 16.96 19.69 27.58
CA PRO A 653 17.18 18.27 27.87
C PRO A 653 17.49 18.02 29.35
N ALA A 654 16.63 17.24 30.01
CA ALA A 654 16.71 16.99 31.43
C ALA A 654 17.94 16.12 31.77
N THR A 655 18.92 16.69 32.47
CA THR A 655 20.15 15.98 32.86
C THR A 655 19.83 14.78 33.77
N PRO A 656 20.18 13.54 33.40
CA PRO A 656 19.80 12.35 34.16
C PRO A 656 20.48 12.34 35.54
N THR A 657 19.68 12.59 36.59
CA THR A 657 20.18 12.70 37.96
C THR A 657 20.00 11.37 38.69
N ALA A 658 21.09 10.61 38.87
CA ALA A 658 21.08 9.32 39.55
C ALA A 658 20.55 9.41 41.00
N SER A 659 19.80 8.40 41.47
CA SER A 659 19.30 8.32 42.86
C SER A 659 19.00 6.89 43.33
N GLU A 660 20.08 6.19 43.71
CA GLU A 660 20.26 5.11 44.71
C GLU A 660 19.20 3.99 44.97
N PRO A 661 19.67 2.76 45.34
CA PRO A 661 18.82 1.57 45.44
C PRO A 661 18.07 1.41 46.76
N VAL A 662 16.83 0.90 46.69
CA VAL A 662 16.04 0.51 47.86
C VAL A 662 16.42 -0.91 48.31
N THR A 663 17.32 -1.00 49.30
CA THR A 663 17.60 -2.28 49.97
C THR A 663 16.44 -2.71 50.88
N ASN A 664 16.13 -4.00 50.89
CA ASN A 664 15.21 -4.58 51.89
C ASN A 664 15.69 -5.98 52.30
N THR A 665 15.55 -6.33 53.58
CA THR A 665 16.37 -7.40 54.20
C THR A 665 15.58 -8.57 54.81
N LEU A 666 16.14 -9.78 54.67
CA LEU A 666 15.64 -11.03 55.23
C LEU A 666 15.85 -11.12 56.76
N PRO A 667 14.86 -11.62 57.53
CA PRO A 667 15.05 -12.26 58.83
C PRO A 667 15.17 -13.80 58.70
N SER A 668 15.75 -14.48 59.70
CA SER A 668 16.33 -15.83 59.48
C SER A 668 16.10 -16.88 60.60
N SER A 669 15.87 -18.14 60.16
CA SER A 669 16.18 -19.42 60.86
C SER A 669 15.50 -19.72 62.22
N PRO A 670 15.66 -20.91 62.89
CA PRO A 670 16.48 -22.09 62.56
C PRO A 670 15.87 -23.52 62.78
N SER A 671 16.54 -24.53 62.19
CA SER A 671 16.78 -25.92 62.72
C SER A 671 15.62 -26.90 63.03
N ALA A 672 15.73 -28.24 62.85
CA ALA A 672 16.73 -29.12 62.20
C ALA A 672 16.10 -30.54 61.94
N PRO A 673 16.80 -31.71 61.91
CA PRO A 673 17.03 -32.45 60.66
C PRO A 673 16.56 -33.94 60.65
N VAL A 674 16.67 -34.64 59.50
CA VAL A 674 17.13 -36.05 59.37
C VAL A 674 17.39 -36.42 57.89
N THR A 675 18.25 -37.42 57.65
CA THR A 675 18.83 -37.85 56.36
C THR A 675 18.00 -38.84 55.53
N SER A 676 18.04 -38.76 54.19
CA SER A 676 18.69 -39.79 53.33
C SER A 676 18.74 -39.43 51.83
N VAL A 677 19.85 -39.77 51.19
CA VAL A 677 20.24 -39.48 49.79
C VAL A 677 19.36 -40.16 48.72
N VAL A 678 18.97 -39.38 47.71
CA VAL A 678 19.00 -39.71 46.26
C VAL A 678 19.40 -38.42 45.53
N PRO A 679 20.26 -38.41 44.51
CA PRO A 679 20.40 -37.25 43.63
C PRO A 679 19.16 -37.16 42.74
N VAL A 680 18.22 -36.31 43.15
CA VAL A 680 17.23 -35.75 42.22
C VAL A 680 17.97 -34.63 41.48
N THR A 681 17.99 -34.66 40.15
CA THR A 681 18.29 -33.46 39.36
C THR A 681 17.22 -32.43 39.69
N GLU A 682 17.59 -31.37 40.40
CA GLU A 682 16.64 -30.32 40.76
C GLU A 682 16.13 -29.67 39.47
N ALA A 683 14.81 -29.65 39.30
CA ALA A 683 14.19 -29.08 38.12
C ALA A 683 14.41 -27.56 38.12
N ILE A 684 14.86 -27.03 36.99
CA ILE A 684 15.17 -25.61 36.83
C ILE A 684 13.93 -24.77 37.15
N SER A 685 14.08 -23.77 38.01
CA SER A 685 13.00 -22.83 38.32
C SER A 685 13.11 -21.57 37.45
N LEU A 686 11.99 -20.86 37.32
CA LEU A 686 11.91 -19.63 36.53
C LEU A 686 12.94 -18.56 36.95
N GLY A 687 13.34 -18.55 38.23
CA GLY A 687 14.31 -17.59 38.78
C GLY A 687 15.78 -18.02 38.65
N ASP A 688 16.06 -19.18 38.04
CA ASP A 688 17.42 -19.63 37.72
C ASP A 688 17.83 -19.27 36.27
N LEU A 689 16.87 -18.90 35.42
CA LEU A 689 17.06 -18.55 34.01
C LEU A 689 17.60 -17.10 33.82
N PRO A 690 18.15 -16.76 32.64
CA PRO A 690 18.61 -15.42 32.30
C PRO A 690 17.52 -14.34 32.45
N GLU A 691 17.96 -13.08 32.54
CA GLU A 691 17.07 -11.92 32.39
C GLU A 691 16.53 -11.84 30.94
N CYS A 692 15.44 -11.10 30.75
CA CYS A 692 14.75 -11.02 29.46
C CYS A 692 15.53 -10.12 28.48
N PRO A 693 15.77 -10.56 27.22
CA PRO A 693 16.30 -9.70 26.17
C PRO A 693 15.39 -8.48 25.94
N THR A 694 15.99 -7.32 25.69
CA THR A 694 15.29 -6.04 25.47
C THR A 694 14.84 -5.83 24.02
N GLY A 695 15.45 -6.53 23.06
CA GLY A 695 15.08 -6.58 21.65
C GLY A 695 14.86 -8.02 21.18
N ILE A 696 14.30 -8.19 19.98
CA ILE A 696 13.96 -9.54 19.48
C ILE A 696 15.20 -10.35 19.07
N SER A 697 16.26 -9.67 18.62
CA SER A 697 17.54 -10.26 18.21
C SER A 697 18.20 -11.08 19.32
N GLY A 698 18.32 -10.54 20.54
CA GLY A 698 18.99 -11.21 21.67
C GLY A 698 18.33 -12.49 22.18
N TYR A 699 17.19 -12.91 21.62
CA TYR A 699 16.69 -14.28 21.79
C TYR A 699 17.53 -15.31 21.04
N ALA A 700 18.27 -14.92 20.00
CA ALA A 700 19.18 -15.78 19.25
C ALA A 700 20.31 -16.34 20.12
N ASP A 701 20.91 -15.52 20.99
CA ASP A 701 21.95 -15.96 21.93
C ASP A 701 21.36 -16.65 23.17
N THR A 702 20.25 -16.08 23.67
CA THR A 702 19.66 -16.49 24.96
C THR A 702 18.96 -17.84 24.89
N LEU A 703 18.30 -18.18 23.76
CA LEU A 703 17.56 -19.44 23.63
C LEU A 703 18.48 -20.67 23.59
N PRO A 704 19.56 -20.74 22.78
CA PRO A 704 20.55 -21.83 22.83
C PRO A 704 21.11 -22.11 24.23
N GLU A 705 21.39 -21.06 25.00
CA GLU A 705 21.86 -21.18 26.40
C GLU A 705 20.81 -21.86 27.27
N ILE A 706 19.56 -21.39 27.21
CA ILE A 706 18.44 -21.94 28.00
C ILE A 706 18.11 -23.37 27.61
N VAL A 707 17.90 -23.68 26.31
CA VAL A 707 17.38 -24.99 25.86
C VAL A 707 18.34 -26.14 26.13
N ASN A 708 19.64 -25.85 26.28
CA ASN A 708 20.66 -26.84 26.63
C ASN A 708 20.88 -27.01 28.14
N ARG A 709 20.16 -26.29 29.01
CA ARG A 709 20.32 -26.45 30.46
C ARG A 709 19.80 -27.81 30.96
N PRO A 710 20.58 -28.55 31.78
CA PRO A 710 20.19 -29.88 32.24
C PRO A 710 18.84 -29.92 32.99
N ALA A 711 17.92 -30.76 32.51
CA ALA A 711 16.56 -30.91 33.05
C ALA A 711 15.69 -29.63 33.00
N LEU A 712 15.84 -28.82 31.94
CA LEU A 712 14.80 -27.88 31.51
C LEU A 712 13.51 -28.64 31.14
N ASP A 713 12.37 -28.14 31.62
CA ASP A 713 11.04 -28.52 31.16
C ASP A 713 10.55 -27.46 30.14
N PRO A 714 10.10 -27.82 28.93
CA PRO A 714 9.53 -26.89 27.95
C PRO A 714 8.39 -26.01 28.51
N ALA A 715 7.67 -26.45 29.54
CA ALA A 715 6.68 -25.64 30.25
C ALA A 715 7.31 -24.51 31.08
N VAL A 716 8.56 -24.65 31.53
CA VAL A 716 9.33 -23.60 32.21
C VAL A 716 9.84 -22.58 31.17
N LEU A 717 10.34 -23.02 30.02
CA LEU A 717 10.67 -22.14 28.88
C LEU A 717 9.44 -21.34 28.43
N GLY A 718 8.30 -22.00 28.22
CA GLY A 718 7.02 -21.38 27.89
C GLY A 718 6.39 -20.56 29.04
N SER A 719 7.02 -20.53 30.22
CA SER A 719 6.71 -19.61 31.32
C SER A 719 7.70 -18.43 31.38
N TRP A 720 8.96 -18.63 30.97
CA TRP A 720 9.98 -17.59 30.85
C TRP A 720 9.69 -16.64 29.68
N LEU A 721 9.40 -17.16 28.49
CA LEU A 721 8.92 -16.35 27.35
C LEU A 721 7.69 -15.51 27.72
N ARG A 722 6.81 -16.05 28.57
CA ARG A 722 5.62 -15.37 29.11
C ARG A 722 5.93 -14.32 30.20
N ALA A 723 7.05 -14.46 30.90
CA ALA A 723 7.53 -13.45 31.85
C ALA A 723 8.23 -12.28 31.13
N CYS A 724 8.75 -12.53 29.93
CA CYS A 724 9.42 -11.56 29.06
C CYS A 724 8.51 -10.92 27.99
N ASP A 725 7.19 -11.12 28.06
CA ASP A 725 6.15 -10.76 27.06
C ASP A 725 6.35 -11.31 25.63
N ALA A 726 7.47 -11.97 25.33
CA ALA A 726 7.77 -12.63 24.06
C ALA A 726 6.84 -13.82 23.72
N LEU A 727 5.97 -14.23 24.65
CA LEU A 727 4.88 -15.18 24.40
C LEU A 727 3.66 -14.73 25.19
N THR A 728 2.51 -14.62 24.53
CA THR A 728 1.22 -14.27 25.16
C THR A 728 0.14 -15.30 24.78
N ASP A 729 -1.14 -14.97 24.98
CA ASP A 729 -2.25 -15.79 24.47
C ASP A 729 -2.64 -15.42 23.02
N ASP A 730 -2.21 -14.24 22.52
CA ASP A 730 -2.57 -13.68 21.20
C ASP A 730 -1.35 -13.48 20.26
N ARG A 731 -0.11 -13.55 20.77
CA ARG A 731 1.15 -13.30 20.04
C ARG A 731 2.25 -14.26 20.48
N GLY A 732 3.13 -14.63 19.55
CA GLY A 732 4.20 -15.61 19.75
C GLY A 732 3.68 -17.06 19.88
N ALA A 733 4.60 -18.04 19.80
CA ALA A 733 4.28 -19.46 19.98
C ALA A 733 5.47 -20.30 20.45
N LEU A 734 5.16 -21.47 21.03
CA LEU A 734 6.10 -22.52 21.39
C LEU A 734 5.46 -23.88 21.06
N ALA A 735 6.14 -24.72 20.29
CA ALA A 735 5.67 -26.04 19.91
C ALA A 735 6.81 -27.08 19.95
N GLN A 736 6.44 -28.35 20.00
CA GLN A 736 7.35 -29.49 19.90
C GLN A 736 6.78 -30.53 18.95
N GLN A 737 7.63 -31.07 18.08
CA GLN A 737 7.30 -32.08 17.08
C GLN A 737 8.59 -32.57 16.43
N ASP A 738 8.81 -33.89 16.36
CA ASP A 738 9.80 -34.51 15.45
C ASP A 738 9.55 -34.02 14.00
N LEU A 739 10.49 -33.26 13.43
CA LEU A 739 10.48 -32.81 12.04
C LEU A 739 11.48 -33.54 11.14
N ASN A 740 12.54 -34.13 11.72
CA ASN A 740 13.65 -34.73 10.97
C ASN A 740 13.47 -36.26 10.70
N GLY A 741 12.59 -36.92 11.47
CA GLY A 741 12.26 -38.34 11.39
C GLY A 741 13.12 -39.28 12.25
N ASP A 742 13.77 -38.80 13.32
CA ASP A 742 14.67 -39.58 14.19
C ASP A 742 14.05 -40.15 15.49
N ASP A 743 12.73 -40.00 15.69
CA ASP A 743 11.96 -40.33 16.90
C ASP A 743 12.25 -39.40 18.13
N ILE A 744 12.87 -38.21 17.94
CA ILE A 744 13.09 -37.18 18.98
C ILE A 744 12.26 -35.91 18.67
N ASP A 745 11.64 -35.31 19.70
CA ASP A 745 10.86 -34.07 19.54
C ASP A 745 11.77 -32.85 19.35
N ASP A 746 11.69 -32.20 18.18
CA ASP A 746 12.33 -30.91 17.90
C ASP A 746 11.58 -29.75 18.59
N LEU A 747 12.25 -28.59 18.73
CA LEU A 747 11.72 -27.41 19.42
C LEU A 747 11.53 -26.24 18.46
N ILE A 748 10.31 -25.72 18.42
CA ILE A 748 9.86 -24.69 17.47
C ILE A 748 9.42 -23.46 18.29
N ILE A 749 10.13 -22.34 18.16
CA ILE A 749 9.90 -21.13 18.96
C ILE A 749 9.66 -19.93 18.04
N PHE A 750 8.59 -19.18 18.32
CA PHE A 750 8.29 -17.90 17.71
C PHE A 750 8.14 -16.85 18.82
N PRO A 751 9.23 -16.22 19.31
CA PRO A 751 9.10 -15.09 20.22
C PRO A 751 8.48 -13.88 19.51
N THR A 752 7.70 -13.06 20.21
CA THR A 752 7.13 -11.81 19.67
C THR A 752 6.96 -10.75 20.75
N ILE A 753 7.74 -9.67 20.68
CA ILE A 753 7.70 -8.52 21.60
C ILE A 753 6.89 -7.35 20.99
N ILE A 754 6.74 -6.24 21.71
CA ILE A 754 6.35 -4.95 21.12
C ILE A 754 7.60 -4.06 21.09
N SER A 755 7.87 -3.40 19.97
CA SER A 755 8.96 -2.43 19.80
C SER A 755 8.47 -1.24 18.97
N ASP A 756 9.06 -0.06 19.18
CA ASP A 756 8.67 1.16 18.43
C ASP A 756 9.05 1.10 16.94
N VAL A 757 9.91 0.14 16.56
CA VAL A 757 10.29 -0.21 15.17
C VAL A 757 9.57 -1.46 14.63
N GLY A 758 8.65 -2.05 15.39
CA GLY A 758 8.09 -3.37 15.09
C GLY A 758 7.15 -3.41 13.88
N TYR A 759 7.58 -4.09 12.81
CA TYR A 759 6.85 -4.21 11.53
C TYR A 759 5.61 -5.12 11.56
N GLY A 760 5.01 -5.40 12.71
CA GLY A 760 3.85 -6.29 12.88
C GLY A 760 2.63 -5.58 13.45
N PRO A 761 1.47 -6.27 13.58
CA PRO A 761 0.22 -5.67 14.02
C PRO A 761 0.33 -4.95 15.38
N GLY A 762 0.33 -3.62 15.35
CA GLY A 762 0.40 -2.77 16.55
C GLY A 762 1.81 -2.58 17.13
N GLY A 763 2.86 -2.60 16.30
CA GLY A 763 4.25 -2.50 16.76
C GLY A 763 4.82 -3.86 17.20
N ALA A 764 4.26 -4.96 16.71
CA ALA A 764 4.73 -6.30 17.06
C ALA A 764 6.00 -6.64 16.27
N ASP A 765 6.95 -7.28 16.93
CA ASP A 765 8.25 -7.64 16.36
C ASP A 765 8.63 -9.05 16.82
N GLY A 766 9.09 -9.92 15.92
CA GLY A 766 9.12 -11.35 16.19
C GLY A 766 10.02 -12.16 15.27
N ALA A 767 10.71 -13.12 15.86
CA ALA A 767 11.66 -14.01 15.18
C ALA A 767 11.14 -15.46 15.12
N PHE A 768 11.90 -16.33 14.47
CA PHE A 768 11.65 -17.77 14.40
C PHE A 768 12.93 -18.53 14.71
N PHE A 769 12.84 -19.52 15.61
CA PHE A 769 13.94 -20.40 15.96
C PHE A 769 13.48 -21.86 15.91
N LEU A 770 14.27 -22.70 15.26
CA LEU A 770 14.06 -24.14 15.16
C LEU A 770 15.32 -24.88 15.61
N PHE A 771 15.15 -25.74 16.62
CA PHE A 771 16.22 -26.54 17.20
C PHE A 771 15.93 -28.03 17.05
N HIS A 772 16.92 -28.83 16.62
CA HIS A 772 16.81 -30.29 16.62
C HIS A 772 17.05 -30.89 18.00
N GLY A 773 16.33 -31.95 18.35
CA GLY A 773 16.49 -32.67 19.62
C GLY A 773 17.71 -33.61 19.66
N LYS A 774 18.47 -33.63 20.76
CA LYS A 774 19.61 -34.54 20.93
C LYS A 774 19.25 -35.83 21.68
N ALA A 775 19.86 -36.95 21.29
CA ALA A 775 19.67 -38.26 21.92
C ALA A 775 20.17 -38.32 23.38
N GLU A 776 21.19 -37.54 23.72
CA GLU A 776 21.68 -37.30 25.09
C GLU A 776 20.88 -36.24 25.87
N GLY A 777 19.97 -35.52 25.21
CA GLY A 777 19.20 -34.40 25.74
C GLY A 777 19.80 -33.03 25.44
N GLY A 778 18.98 -31.99 25.55
CA GLY A 778 19.26 -30.66 25.00
C GLY A 778 18.92 -30.57 23.51
N PHE A 779 19.20 -29.43 22.89
CA PHE A 779 18.84 -29.16 21.50
C PHE A 779 19.96 -28.40 20.78
N ASP A 780 20.10 -28.57 19.47
CA ASP A 780 21.03 -27.80 18.63
C ASP A 780 20.23 -26.83 17.76
N LEU A 781 20.66 -25.56 17.64
CA LEU A 781 20.00 -24.59 16.77
C LEU A 781 20.29 -24.94 15.31
N VAL A 782 19.24 -25.06 14.49
CA VAL A 782 19.35 -25.46 13.07
C VAL A 782 18.96 -24.34 12.12
N LEU A 783 18.02 -23.48 12.52
CA LEU A 783 17.50 -22.44 11.65
C LEU A 783 16.94 -21.25 12.47
N ALA A 784 17.40 -20.04 12.12
CA ALA A 784 17.03 -18.78 12.75
C ALA A 784 17.04 -17.61 11.72
N PRO A 785 16.10 -17.56 10.77
CA PRO A 785 16.07 -16.52 9.75
C PRO A 785 15.51 -15.20 10.30
N ASP A 786 16.01 -14.08 9.77
CA ASP A 786 15.41 -12.77 10.00
C ASP A 786 13.94 -12.74 9.55
N ILE A 787 13.07 -12.15 10.37
CA ILE A 787 11.63 -12.01 10.10
C ILE A 787 11.20 -10.58 10.40
N PHE A 788 10.59 -9.92 9.41
CA PHE A 788 10.07 -8.56 9.54
C PHE A 788 8.57 -8.58 9.83
N GLY A 789 8.21 -8.47 11.11
CA GLY A 789 6.82 -8.37 11.59
C GLY A 789 6.44 -9.50 12.56
N GLN A 790 5.17 -9.88 12.61
CA GLN A 790 4.68 -10.90 13.56
C GLN A 790 4.59 -12.30 12.91
N PRO A 791 5.48 -13.25 13.27
CA PRO A 791 5.32 -14.64 12.87
C PRO A 791 4.29 -15.38 13.73
N SER A 792 3.60 -16.37 13.14
CA SER A 792 2.72 -17.29 13.87
C SER A 792 2.57 -18.64 13.15
N PRO A 793 2.59 -19.78 13.88
CA PRO A 793 2.48 -21.11 13.27
C PRO A 793 1.08 -21.36 12.71
N VAL A 794 1.04 -21.89 11.49
CA VAL A 794 -0.19 -22.20 10.76
C VAL A 794 -0.52 -23.69 10.83
N PHE A 795 0.49 -24.56 10.67
CA PHE A 795 0.33 -26.01 10.72
C PHE A 795 1.68 -26.72 10.92
N VAL A 796 1.66 -27.89 11.56
CA VAL A 796 2.83 -28.77 11.67
C VAL A 796 2.40 -30.22 11.42
N GLY A 797 3.19 -30.97 10.65
CA GLY A 797 2.96 -32.38 10.27
C GLY A 797 2.70 -32.55 8.76
N ASP A 798 2.38 -33.78 8.33
CA ASP A 798 2.14 -34.12 6.92
C ASP A 798 0.94 -33.32 6.34
N ALA A 799 1.27 -32.33 5.50
CA ALA A 799 0.34 -31.55 4.72
C ALA A 799 0.40 -31.93 3.24
N ASN A 800 1.57 -32.25 2.67
CA ASN A 800 1.71 -32.50 1.23
C ASN A 800 1.22 -33.92 0.81
N GLY A 801 1.30 -34.89 1.72
CA GLY A 801 0.88 -36.28 1.52
C GLY A 801 2.00 -37.27 1.18
N ASP A 802 3.27 -36.91 1.34
CA ASP A 802 4.44 -37.79 1.13
C ASP A 802 4.92 -38.54 2.39
N SER A 803 4.28 -38.30 3.55
CA SER A 803 4.63 -38.83 4.87
C SER A 803 5.85 -38.19 5.57
N ARG A 804 6.31 -37.02 5.11
CA ARG A 804 7.21 -36.13 5.87
C ARG A 804 6.40 -35.00 6.53
N PRO A 805 6.90 -34.38 7.61
CA PRO A 805 6.20 -33.27 8.25
C PRO A 805 6.57 -31.92 7.62
N GLU A 806 5.58 -31.15 7.20
CA GLU A 806 5.75 -29.72 6.97
C GLU A 806 5.71 -28.95 8.29
N LEU A 807 6.55 -27.91 8.40
CA LEU A 807 6.35 -26.78 9.31
C LEU A 807 5.88 -25.58 8.47
N LEU A 808 4.64 -25.13 8.66
CA LEU A 808 4.05 -23.97 7.97
C LEU A 808 3.76 -22.85 8.97
N TRP A 809 4.17 -21.62 8.64
CA TRP A 809 3.90 -20.42 9.45
C TRP A 809 3.57 -19.23 8.56
N GLN A 810 2.83 -18.26 9.10
CA GLN A 810 2.59 -16.98 8.45
C GLN A 810 3.36 -15.87 9.16
N VAL A 811 3.78 -14.86 8.41
CA VAL A 811 4.30 -13.59 8.93
C VAL A 811 3.31 -12.49 8.53
N GLU A 812 2.90 -11.67 9.50
CA GLU A 812 2.09 -10.48 9.28
C GLU A 812 2.99 -9.24 9.38
N SER A 813 3.31 -8.68 8.21
CA SER A 813 4.18 -7.51 8.03
C SER A 813 3.33 -6.28 7.71
N CYS A 814 3.44 -5.20 8.47
CA CYS A 814 2.58 -4.03 8.44
C CYS A 814 3.36 -2.73 8.21
N SER A 815 2.90 -1.91 7.28
CA SER A 815 3.34 -0.52 7.11
C SER A 815 2.12 0.41 7.00
N THR A 816 1.74 0.86 5.81
CA THR A 816 0.45 1.56 5.57
C THR A 816 -0.75 0.61 5.59
N PHE A 817 -0.51 -0.69 5.37
CA PHE A 817 -1.42 -1.81 5.55
C PHE A 817 -0.63 -3.07 5.91
N CYS A 818 -1.30 -4.14 6.33
CA CYS A 818 -0.66 -5.43 6.64
C CYS A 818 -0.73 -6.41 5.47
N VAL A 819 0.37 -7.12 5.22
CA VAL A 819 0.50 -8.24 4.30
C VAL A 819 0.78 -9.51 5.10
N THR A 820 0.04 -10.58 4.81
CA THR A 820 0.19 -11.89 5.43
C THR A 820 0.90 -12.81 4.43
N SER A 821 2.18 -13.08 4.69
CA SER A 821 3.03 -13.97 3.88
C SER A 821 3.08 -15.38 4.49
N LEU A 822 2.87 -16.41 3.67
CA LEU A 822 2.91 -17.82 4.08
C LEU A 822 4.25 -18.45 3.69
N LEU A 823 4.97 -18.98 4.67
CA LEU A 823 6.21 -19.73 4.49
C LEU A 823 6.01 -21.18 4.93
N GLY A 824 6.90 -22.06 4.47
CA GLY A 824 6.86 -23.45 4.88
C GLY A 824 8.14 -24.20 4.57
N LEU A 825 8.50 -25.16 5.43
CA LEU A 825 9.67 -26.02 5.28
C LEU A 825 9.28 -27.49 5.38
N THR A 826 10.09 -28.36 4.78
CA THR A 826 10.10 -29.81 4.99
C THR A 826 11.53 -30.31 5.07
N TRP A 827 11.80 -31.30 5.91
CA TRP A 827 13.11 -31.95 5.98
C TRP A 827 13.36 -32.89 4.79
N ILE A 828 14.59 -32.91 4.29
CA ILE A 828 15.08 -33.82 3.25
C ILE A 828 16.21 -34.66 3.84
N ALA A 829 15.89 -35.90 4.22
CA ALA A 829 16.84 -36.80 4.88
C ALA A 829 18.02 -37.21 3.97
N GLU A 830 17.86 -37.17 2.65
CA GLU A 830 18.92 -37.48 1.68
C GLU A 830 20.05 -36.44 1.62
N SER A 831 19.74 -35.17 1.95
CA SER A 831 20.70 -34.06 2.03
C SER A 831 20.98 -33.59 3.46
N ALA A 832 20.21 -34.08 4.44
CA ALA A 832 20.20 -33.64 5.83
C ALA A 832 19.93 -32.12 5.98
N THR A 833 18.92 -31.62 5.28
CA THR A 833 18.60 -30.18 5.23
C THR A 833 17.09 -29.88 5.07
N TYR A 834 16.67 -28.66 5.41
CA TYR A 834 15.30 -28.17 5.22
C TYR A 834 15.10 -27.43 3.89
N THR A 835 14.15 -27.86 3.06
CA THR A 835 13.79 -27.16 1.81
C THR A 835 12.45 -26.45 1.92
N GLN A 836 12.28 -25.34 1.20
CA GLN A 836 11.00 -24.62 1.10
C GLN A 836 9.88 -25.52 0.58
N SER A 837 8.84 -25.74 1.40
CA SER A 837 7.65 -26.52 1.05
C SER A 837 6.53 -25.68 0.44
N VAL A 838 6.67 -24.35 0.35
CA VAL A 838 5.74 -23.43 -0.32
C VAL A 838 6.51 -22.60 -1.36
N GLN A 839 5.94 -22.43 -2.57
CA GLN A 839 6.55 -21.59 -3.60
C GLN A 839 6.40 -20.08 -3.29
N PRO A 840 7.32 -19.21 -3.77
CA PRO A 840 7.22 -17.76 -3.59
C PRO A 840 5.90 -17.14 -4.09
N GLY A 841 5.50 -16.03 -3.49
CA GLY A 841 4.29 -15.28 -3.84
C GLY A 841 3.00 -15.75 -3.14
N ALA A 842 3.12 -16.54 -2.07
CA ALA A 842 2.02 -16.93 -1.17
C ALA A 842 1.69 -15.82 -0.15
N ALA A 843 1.45 -14.60 -0.62
CA ALA A 843 1.23 -13.42 0.22
C ALA A 843 -0.04 -12.66 -0.20
N LEU A 844 -0.85 -12.22 0.77
CA LEU A 844 -2.06 -11.41 0.54
C LEU A 844 -2.14 -10.27 1.56
N ALA A 845 -2.55 -9.08 1.12
CA ALA A 845 -2.94 -8.00 2.04
C ALA A 845 -4.17 -8.37 2.88
N SER A 846 -4.14 -8.01 4.17
CA SER A 846 -5.13 -8.38 5.20
C SER A 846 -5.50 -9.87 5.16
N GLY A 847 -4.48 -10.72 4.98
CA GLY A 847 -4.65 -12.13 4.65
C GLY A 847 -5.00 -13.01 5.84
N LYS A 848 -5.53 -14.20 5.54
CA LYS A 848 -5.65 -15.29 6.49
C LYS A 848 -5.36 -16.62 5.81
N VAL A 849 -4.41 -17.36 6.38
CA VAL A 849 -4.10 -18.73 5.97
C VAL A 849 -4.99 -19.75 6.70
N THR A 850 -5.40 -20.79 6.00
CA THR A 850 -6.08 -21.97 6.56
C THR A 850 -5.62 -23.25 5.86
N VAL A 851 -5.44 -24.34 6.60
CA VAL A 851 -5.01 -25.63 6.04
C VAL A 851 -6.19 -26.61 6.06
N GLU A 852 -6.69 -26.95 4.87
CA GLU A 852 -7.92 -27.72 4.65
C GLU A 852 -7.62 -29.10 4.05
N SER A 853 -8.57 -30.04 4.10
CA SER A 853 -8.46 -31.29 3.33
C SER A 853 -8.68 -31.05 1.83
N VAL A 854 -7.87 -31.67 0.97
CA VAL A 854 -7.99 -31.54 -0.50
C VAL A 854 -9.41 -31.87 -0.98
N THR A 855 -9.98 -30.98 -1.79
CA THR A 855 -11.32 -31.18 -2.34
C THR A 855 -11.32 -32.29 -3.38
N ARG A 856 -12.25 -33.25 -3.23
CA ARG A 856 -12.34 -34.47 -4.06
C ARG A 856 -12.48 -34.15 -5.56
N GLY A 857 -11.40 -34.37 -6.31
CA GLY A 857 -11.35 -34.15 -7.77
C GLY A 857 -10.43 -33.00 -8.19
N THR A 858 -9.80 -32.30 -7.24
CA THR A 858 -8.62 -31.46 -7.51
C THR A 858 -7.35 -32.31 -7.65
N PRO A 859 -6.25 -31.78 -8.21
CA PRO A 859 -5.11 -32.60 -8.64
C PRO A 859 -4.14 -33.01 -7.52
N GLY A 860 -4.05 -32.22 -6.44
CA GLY A 860 -3.08 -32.42 -5.37
C GLY A 860 -3.36 -33.61 -4.44
N LYS A 861 -2.40 -33.87 -3.55
CA LYS A 861 -2.48 -34.89 -2.49
C LYS A 861 -2.43 -34.21 -1.12
N GLY A 862 -2.61 -34.99 -0.04
CA GLY A 862 -2.59 -34.48 1.33
C GLY A 862 -3.68 -33.45 1.64
N ARG A 863 -3.25 -32.21 1.86
CA ARG A 863 -4.03 -31.03 2.25
C ARG A 863 -3.93 -29.92 1.18
N GLN A 864 -4.76 -28.89 1.31
CA GLN A 864 -4.67 -27.67 0.52
C GLN A 864 -4.49 -26.48 1.46
N LEU A 865 -3.66 -25.51 1.06
CA LEU A 865 -3.54 -24.24 1.78
C LEU A 865 -4.51 -23.26 1.12
N ARG A 866 -5.44 -22.71 1.90
CA ARG A 866 -6.44 -21.76 1.44
C ARG A 866 -6.16 -20.41 2.10
N LEU A 867 -5.81 -19.43 1.27
CA LEU A 867 -5.49 -18.07 1.67
C LEU A 867 -6.67 -17.17 1.27
N VAL A 868 -7.05 -16.24 2.13
CA VAL A 868 -8.21 -15.34 1.92
C VAL A 868 -7.82 -13.92 2.34
N GLY A 869 -8.03 -12.94 1.49
CA GLY A 869 -7.55 -11.57 1.69
C GLY A 869 -7.70 -10.74 0.41
N GLY A 870 -6.75 -9.83 0.16
CA GLY A 870 -6.77 -8.93 -1.00
C GLY A 870 -7.66 -7.70 -0.80
N VAL A 871 -7.69 -7.19 0.44
CA VAL A 871 -8.11 -5.81 0.72
C VAL A 871 -7.17 -5.20 1.75
N SER A 872 -6.17 -4.48 1.27
CA SER A 872 -5.34 -3.54 2.04
C SER A 872 -6.15 -2.52 2.86
N GLY A 873 -7.27 -2.05 2.31
CA GLY A 873 -8.04 -0.93 2.85
C GLY A 873 -7.47 0.44 2.49
N THR A 874 -6.40 0.51 1.69
CA THR A 874 -5.74 1.73 1.24
C THR A 874 -5.72 1.81 -0.29
N VAL A 875 -5.45 2.99 -0.85
CA VAL A 875 -5.20 3.14 -2.30
C VAL A 875 -3.92 2.43 -2.77
N GLY A 876 -2.98 2.15 -1.85
CA GLY A 876 -1.68 1.56 -2.16
C GLY A 876 -1.66 0.04 -2.27
N GLY A 877 -2.69 -0.67 -1.82
CA GLY A 877 -2.79 -2.11 -2.08
C GLY A 877 -3.19 -2.46 -3.51
N GLY A 878 -3.82 -1.52 -4.24
CA GLY A 878 -4.31 -1.71 -5.60
C GLY A 878 -5.81 -2.00 -5.63
N LEU A 879 -6.21 -3.12 -6.23
CA LEU A 879 -7.62 -3.47 -6.38
C LEU A 879 -8.16 -4.15 -5.12
N ALA A 880 -8.97 -3.42 -4.34
CA ALA A 880 -9.62 -3.87 -3.11
C ALA A 880 -10.74 -4.92 -3.36
N VAL A 881 -10.37 -6.10 -3.87
CA VAL A 881 -11.28 -7.19 -4.21
C VAL A 881 -11.00 -8.42 -3.32
N PRO A 882 -11.87 -8.71 -2.33
CA PRO A 882 -11.77 -9.91 -1.51
C PRO A 882 -11.76 -11.18 -2.36
N HIS A 883 -10.65 -11.92 -2.28
CA HIS A 883 -10.44 -13.12 -3.06
C HIS A 883 -9.99 -14.30 -2.19
N THR A 884 -9.79 -15.45 -2.84
CA THR A 884 -9.37 -16.71 -2.26
C THR A 884 -8.40 -17.38 -3.21
N GLU A 885 -7.22 -17.67 -2.69
CA GLU A 885 -6.24 -18.52 -3.35
C GLU A 885 -6.32 -19.96 -2.82
N ILE A 886 -6.09 -20.92 -3.71
CA ILE A 886 -5.90 -22.33 -3.34
C ILE A 886 -4.52 -22.76 -3.80
N TRP A 887 -3.73 -23.22 -2.84
CA TRP A 887 -2.39 -23.77 -3.05
C TRP A 887 -2.40 -25.27 -2.75
N GLN A 888 -1.79 -26.07 -3.61
CA GLN A 888 -1.71 -27.53 -3.46
C GLN A 888 -0.30 -28.03 -3.83
N SER A 889 0.16 -29.06 -3.12
CA SER A 889 1.30 -29.87 -3.57
C SER A 889 0.84 -30.85 -4.65
N ILE A 890 1.59 -30.92 -5.74
CA ILE A 890 1.41 -31.91 -6.80
C ILE A 890 2.61 -32.85 -6.78
N ASP A 891 2.37 -34.16 -6.68
CA ASP A 891 3.40 -35.20 -6.69
C ASP A 891 4.60 -34.96 -5.74
N ALA A 892 4.31 -34.44 -4.54
CA ALA A 892 5.28 -34.11 -3.47
C ALA A 892 6.27 -32.96 -3.81
N ALA A 893 5.97 -32.16 -4.82
CA ALA A 893 6.61 -30.86 -5.03
C ALA A 893 6.05 -29.80 -4.03
N PRO A 894 6.76 -28.68 -3.80
CA PRO A 894 6.27 -27.59 -2.96
C PRO A 894 4.86 -27.11 -3.34
N PHE A 895 4.10 -26.68 -2.32
CA PHE A 895 2.79 -26.07 -2.47
C PHE A 895 2.85 -24.87 -3.42
N ARG A 896 2.00 -24.89 -4.45
CA ARG A 896 1.91 -23.82 -5.44
C ARG A 896 0.47 -23.41 -5.71
N ARG A 897 0.27 -22.16 -6.12
CA ARG A 897 -1.04 -21.60 -6.48
C ARG A 897 -1.64 -22.32 -7.67
N ILE A 898 -2.81 -22.94 -7.49
CA ILE A 898 -3.56 -23.63 -8.55
C ILE A 898 -4.89 -22.95 -8.89
N ALA A 899 -5.36 -22.03 -8.05
CA ALA A 899 -6.55 -21.22 -8.33
C ALA A 899 -6.50 -19.89 -7.58
N TRP A 900 -7.06 -18.85 -8.21
CA TRP A 900 -7.31 -17.53 -7.64
C TRP A 900 -8.77 -17.16 -7.97
N THR A 901 -9.59 -16.85 -6.97
CA THR A 901 -11.06 -16.77 -7.15
C THR A 901 -11.69 -15.71 -6.25
N TYR A 902 -12.75 -15.06 -6.72
CA TYR A 902 -13.43 -13.93 -6.07
C TYR A 902 -14.92 -13.95 -6.42
N ASP A 903 -15.76 -13.22 -5.67
CA ASP A 903 -17.18 -13.12 -6.02
C ASP A 903 -17.39 -12.15 -7.19
N ARG A 904 -17.40 -12.70 -8.41
CA ARG A 904 -17.71 -12.03 -9.67
C ARG A 904 -19.12 -11.38 -9.72
N ASN A 905 -19.97 -11.58 -8.72
CA ASN A 905 -21.32 -11.01 -8.62
C ASN A 905 -21.41 -9.80 -7.67
N SER A 906 -20.34 -9.46 -6.96
CA SER A 906 -20.26 -8.23 -6.16
C SER A 906 -20.08 -7.00 -7.06
N ASP A 907 -20.67 -5.86 -6.67
CA ASP A 907 -20.48 -4.57 -7.33
C ASP A 907 -18.99 -4.18 -7.34
N GLY A 908 -18.51 -3.61 -8.45
CA GLY A 908 -17.09 -3.30 -8.69
C GLY A 908 -16.26 -4.47 -9.26
N ASN A 909 -16.72 -5.72 -9.10
CA ASN A 909 -16.01 -6.89 -9.61
C ASN A 909 -16.29 -7.19 -11.09
N ASP A 910 -16.67 -6.19 -11.90
CA ASP A 910 -16.92 -6.30 -13.34
C ASP A 910 -15.78 -5.79 -14.24
N CYS A 911 -14.61 -5.46 -13.68
CA CYS A 911 -13.41 -5.20 -14.48
C CYS A 911 -12.92 -6.43 -15.29
N LEU A 912 -12.40 -6.17 -16.50
CA LEU A 912 -11.70 -7.14 -17.34
C LEU A 912 -10.43 -7.71 -16.69
N GLY A 913 -9.59 -6.85 -16.09
CA GLY A 913 -8.32 -7.23 -15.44
C GLY A 913 -8.47 -8.35 -14.41
N LEU A 914 -9.47 -8.27 -13.54
CA LEU A 914 -9.82 -9.32 -12.57
C LEU A 914 -10.16 -10.67 -13.22
N ARG A 915 -10.69 -10.67 -14.46
CA ARG A 915 -10.93 -11.91 -15.23
C ARG A 915 -9.64 -12.44 -15.85
N LEU A 916 -8.68 -11.56 -16.17
CA LEU A 916 -7.37 -11.94 -16.68
C LEU A 916 -6.47 -12.52 -15.59
N VAL A 917 -6.48 -12.00 -14.35
CA VAL A 917 -5.74 -12.58 -13.20
C VAL A 917 -6.18 -14.03 -12.95
N GLU A 918 -7.50 -14.29 -12.89
CA GLU A 918 -8.05 -15.64 -12.76
C GLU A 918 -7.67 -16.56 -13.94
N ALA A 919 -7.60 -16.02 -15.16
CA ALA A 919 -7.18 -16.76 -16.35
C ALA A 919 -5.68 -17.05 -16.37
N ASP A 920 -4.84 -16.13 -15.87
CA ASP A 920 -3.39 -16.27 -15.80
C ASP A 920 -2.98 -17.30 -14.75
N VAL A 921 -3.57 -17.27 -13.56
CA VAL A 921 -3.34 -18.32 -12.55
C VAL A 921 -3.74 -19.71 -13.06
N ALA A 922 -4.80 -19.80 -13.86
CA ALA A 922 -5.17 -21.04 -14.54
C ALA A 922 -4.21 -21.43 -15.69
N LEU A 923 -3.46 -20.48 -16.26
CA LEU A 923 -2.42 -20.72 -17.26
C LEU A 923 -1.10 -21.16 -16.60
N GLN A 924 -0.71 -20.54 -15.48
CA GLN A 924 0.46 -20.96 -14.69
C GLN A 924 0.31 -22.42 -14.20
N ALA A 925 -0.89 -22.84 -13.83
CA ALA A 925 -1.20 -24.22 -13.43
C ALA A 925 -1.60 -25.16 -14.59
N SER A 926 -1.35 -24.78 -15.86
CA SER A 926 -1.83 -25.51 -17.04
C SER A 926 -1.12 -26.83 -17.34
N ASP A 927 0.08 -27.05 -16.79
CA ASP A 927 0.78 -28.34 -16.77
C ASP A 927 -0.04 -29.45 -16.08
N VAL A 928 -0.83 -29.08 -15.07
CA VAL A 928 -1.62 -30.01 -14.23
C VAL A 928 -3.13 -29.86 -14.46
N LEU A 929 -3.62 -28.66 -14.80
CA LEU A 929 -5.04 -28.41 -15.12
C LEU A 929 -5.37 -28.58 -16.61
N SER A 930 -4.37 -28.80 -17.47
CA SER A 930 -4.38 -28.53 -18.92
C SER A 930 -4.57 -27.04 -19.25
N TYR A 931 -4.28 -26.63 -20.48
CA TYR A 931 -4.61 -25.28 -20.99
C TYR A 931 -6.11 -24.98 -21.07
N THR A 932 -6.97 -26.00 -20.95
CA THR A 932 -8.43 -25.88 -21.21
C THR A 932 -9.13 -24.84 -20.32
N PRO A 933 -8.89 -24.78 -18.99
CA PRO A 933 -9.53 -23.77 -18.14
C PRO A 933 -9.07 -22.35 -18.49
N ALA A 934 -7.77 -22.13 -18.67
CA ALA A 934 -7.20 -20.83 -19.07
C ALA A 934 -7.79 -20.32 -20.40
N ILE A 935 -7.81 -21.17 -21.44
CA ILE A 935 -8.39 -20.85 -22.76
C ILE A 935 -9.87 -20.43 -22.62
N ASN A 936 -10.64 -21.13 -21.79
CA ASN A 936 -12.05 -20.80 -21.56
C ASN A 936 -12.23 -19.50 -20.77
N LEU A 937 -11.36 -19.23 -19.79
CA LEU A 937 -11.40 -18.01 -18.97
C LEU A 937 -11.03 -16.77 -19.80
N TYR A 938 -9.93 -16.81 -20.57
CA TYR A 938 -9.57 -15.71 -21.47
C TYR A 938 -10.64 -15.46 -22.55
N LYS A 939 -11.22 -16.50 -23.16
CA LYS A 939 -12.32 -16.33 -24.11
C LYS A 939 -13.56 -15.71 -23.46
N ALA A 940 -13.98 -16.21 -22.30
CA ALA A 940 -15.11 -15.65 -21.56
C ALA A 940 -14.87 -14.21 -21.08
N ALA A 941 -13.61 -13.79 -20.90
CA ALA A 941 -13.24 -12.42 -20.61
C ALA A 941 -13.33 -11.54 -21.88
N LEU A 942 -12.65 -11.92 -22.97
CA LEU A 942 -12.57 -11.12 -24.20
C LEU A 942 -13.91 -11.04 -24.97
N GLU A 943 -14.74 -12.08 -24.90
CA GLU A 943 -16.07 -12.09 -25.53
C GLU A 943 -17.13 -11.28 -24.74
N ASN A 944 -16.86 -10.94 -23.47
CA ASN A 944 -17.83 -10.28 -22.61
C ASN A 944 -17.73 -8.75 -22.66
N SER A 945 -18.43 -8.15 -23.62
CA SER A 945 -18.51 -6.69 -23.81
C SER A 945 -19.26 -5.91 -22.71
N ALA A 946 -19.55 -6.52 -21.57
CA ALA A 946 -20.05 -5.85 -20.37
C ALA A 946 -18.97 -5.68 -19.29
N LEU A 947 -17.75 -6.20 -19.49
CA LEU A 947 -16.62 -5.93 -18.60
C LEU A 947 -16.06 -4.52 -18.85
N GLN A 948 -15.61 -3.87 -17.79
CA GLN A 948 -15.10 -2.51 -17.81
C GLN A 948 -13.58 -2.46 -17.59
N SER A 949 -12.99 -1.27 -17.69
CA SER A 949 -11.68 -0.96 -17.11
C SER A 949 -11.69 -1.14 -15.59
N CYS A 950 -10.52 -1.38 -15.00
CA CYS A 950 -10.32 -1.42 -13.55
C CYS A 950 -10.24 -0.02 -12.92
N SER A 951 -10.12 1.03 -13.75
CA SER A 951 -9.87 2.41 -13.31
C SER A 951 -8.54 2.54 -12.59
N LEU A 952 -7.51 1.92 -13.17
CA LEU A 952 -6.14 1.90 -12.66
C LEU A 952 -5.54 3.32 -12.66
N PHE A 953 -4.80 3.67 -11.61
CA PHE A 953 -4.41 5.05 -11.30
C PHE A 953 -3.75 5.77 -12.49
N GLY A 954 -4.32 6.93 -12.85
CA GLY A 954 -3.80 7.83 -13.88
C GLY A 954 -4.02 7.41 -15.34
N LEU A 955 -4.66 6.26 -15.63
CA LEU A 955 -4.85 5.79 -17.01
C LEU A 955 -6.28 6.01 -17.54
N ASP A 956 -6.41 6.49 -18.78
CA ASP A 956 -7.71 6.62 -19.46
C ASP A 956 -8.40 5.26 -19.59
N ALA A 957 -9.67 5.18 -19.20
CA ALA A 957 -10.46 3.94 -19.17
C ALA A 957 -10.54 3.22 -20.54
N ALA A 958 -10.58 3.95 -21.65
CA ALA A 958 -10.61 3.34 -22.98
C ALA A 958 -9.23 2.84 -23.40
N LYS A 959 -8.15 3.55 -23.05
CA LYS A 959 -6.76 3.07 -23.21
C LYS A 959 -6.51 1.82 -22.36
N GLU A 960 -6.93 1.83 -21.09
CA GLU A 960 -6.76 0.72 -20.15
C GLU A 960 -7.46 -0.55 -20.66
N LEU A 961 -8.74 -0.44 -21.00
CA LEU A 961 -9.51 -1.55 -21.58
C LEU A 961 -8.88 -2.08 -22.88
N THR A 962 -8.29 -1.20 -23.71
CA THR A 962 -7.57 -1.61 -24.93
C THR A 962 -6.31 -2.40 -24.61
N LEU A 963 -5.50 -1.95 -23.65
CA LEU A 963 -4.29 -2.67 -23.21
C LEU A 963 -4.64 -4.04 -22.61
N LEU A 964 -5.66 -4.12 -21.76
CA LEU A 964 -6.12 -5.37 -21.16
C LEU A 964 -6.68 -6.36 -22.21
N GLN A 965 -7.41 -5.88 -23.22
CA GLN A 965 -7.84 -6.70 -24.36
C GLN A 965 -6.64 -7.23 -25.16
N GLY A 966 -5.58 -6.43 -25.31
CA GLY A 966 -4.33 -6.84 -25.94
C GLY A 966 -3.62 -7.95 -25.16
N LEU A 967 -3.43 -7.76 -23.85
CA LEU A 967 -2.84 -8.74 -22.94
C LEU A 967 -3.60 -10.08 -22.95
N GLY A 968 -4.92 -10.03 -22.74
CA GLY A 968 -5.75 -11.22 -22.73
C GLY A 968 -5.73 -11.96 -24.08
N SER A 969 -5.69 -11.22 -25.19
CA SER A 969 -5.57 -11.81 -26.53
C SER A 969 -4.21 -12.48 -26.74
N PHE A 970 -3.12 -11.83 -26.31
CA PHE A 970 -1.77 -12.40 -26.40
C PHE A 970 -1.63 -13.70 -25.58
N ARG A 971 -2.04 -13.68 -24.30
CA ARG A 971 -2.02 -14.89 -23.46
C ARG A 971 -2.92 -16.01 -24.00
N LEU A 972 -4.08 -15.66 -24.57
CA LEU A 972 -4.95 -16.64 -25.23
C LEU A 972 -4.29 -17.28 -26.46
N ILE A 973 -3.56 -16.51 -27.28
CA ILE A 973 -2.80 -17.03 -28.43
C ILE A 973 -1.73 -18.02 -27.95
N GLN A 974 -0.99 -17.69 -26.89
CA GLN A 974 -0.02 -18.62 -26.29
C GLN A 974 -0.69 -19.91 -25.81
N ALA A 975 -1.73 -19.79 -24.98
CA ALA A 975 -2.44 -20.94 -24.41
C ALA A 975 -3.05 -21.87 -25.49
N GLN A 976 -3.63 -21.31 -26.55
CA GLN A 976 -4.16 -22.07 -27.68
C GLN A 976 -3.06 -22.76 -28.49
N ALA A 977 -1.96 -22.07 -28.79
CA ALA A 977 -0.85 -22.65 -29.54
C ALA A 977 -0.21 -23.83 -28.77
N LEU A 978 0.04 -23.64 -27.47
CA LEU A 978 0.57 -24.66 -26.55
C LEU A 978 -0.38 -25.84 -26.35
N SER A 979 -1.71 -25.64 -26.46
CA SER A 979 -2.69 -26.73 -26.46
C SER A 979 -2.84 -27.44 -27.81
N GLY A 980 -2.06 -27.07 -28.83
CA GLY A 980 -2.18 -27.56 -30.21
C GLY A 980 -3.33 -26.96 -31.03
N ASP A 981 -4.08 -26.00 -30.48
CA ASP A 981 -5.14 -25.24 -31.19
C ASP A 981 -4.53 -24.09 -32.01
N VAL A 982 -3.60 -24.42 -32.92
CA VAL A 982 -2.93 -23.46 -33.82
C VAL A 982 -3.95 -22.69 -34.67
N ALA A 983 -5.02 -23.34 -35.11
CA ALA A 983 -6.07 -22.69 -35.90
C ALA A 983 -6.84 -21.64 -35.07
N GLY A 984 -7.10 -21.93 -33.80
CA GLY A 984 -7.68 -20.98 -32.87
C GLY A 984 -6.71 -19.85 -32.49
N ALA A 985 -5.43 -20.13 -32.26
CA ALA A 985 -4.40 -19.12 -32.01
C ALA A 985 -4.28 -18.13 -33.18
N GLN A 986 -4.27 -18.64 -34.43
CA GLN A 986 -4.28 -17.81 -35.64
C GLN A 986 -5.57 -16.98 -35.80
N ALA A 987 -6.73 -17.52 -35.38
CA ALA A 987 -7.99 -16.77 -35.39
C ALA A 987 -8.01 -15.64 -34.35
N THR A 988 -7.50 -15.90 -33.14
CA THR A 988 -7.36 -14.89 -32.07
C THR A 988 -6.38 -13.80 -32.49
N LEU A 989 -5.23 -14.15 -33.09
CA LEU A 989 -4.29 -13.18 -33.66
C LEU A 989 -4.95 -12.31 -34.74
N ALA A 990 -5.67 -12.91 -35.68
CA ALA A 990 -6.37 -12.15 -36.73
C ALA A 990 -7.45 -11.20 -36.16
N GLY A 991 -8.08 -11.56 -35.04
CA GLY A 991 -8.98 -10.67 -34.30
C GLY A 991 -8.24 -9.50 -33.65
N LEU A 992 -7.12 -9.77 -32.97
CA LEU A 992 -6.26 -8.77 -32.35
C LEU A 992 -5.69 -7.78 -33.39
N THR A 993 -5.16 -8.27 -34.52
CA THR A 993 -4.68 -7.41 -35.63
C THR A 993 -5.81 -6.59 -36.26
N ALA A 994 -7.05 -7.07 -36.27
CA ALA A 994 -8.19 -6.32 -36.81
C ALA A 994 -8.70 -5.22 -35.85
N GLY A 995 -8.57 -5.41 -34.54
CA GLY A 995 -8.94 -4.43 -33.52
C GLY A 995 -7.85 -3.44 -33.15
N GLN A 996 -6.59 -3.87 -33.17
CA GLN A 996 -5.42 -3.12 -32.70
C GLN A 996 -4.20 -3.29 -33.64
N PRO A 997 -4.29 -2.97 -34.94
CA PRO A 997 -3.27 -3.31 -35.94
C PRO A 997 -1.86 -2.79 -35.61
N ASP A 998 -1.76 -1.63 -34.97
CA ASP A 998 -0.51 -0.94 -34.66
C ASP A 998 -0.07 -1.11 -33.18
N SER A 999 -0.71 -1.99 -32.39
CA SER A 999 -0.35 -2.18 -30.97
C SER A 999 0.81 -3.18 -30.77
N ASP A 1000 1.54 -2.99 -29.68
CA ASP A 1000 2.67 -3.86 -29.34
C ASP A 1000 2.26 -5.29 -28.99
N TYR A 1001 1.03 -5.51 -28.49
CA TYR A 1001 0.48 -6.85 -28.35
C TYR A 1001 0.27 -7.52 -29.72
N THR A 1002 -0.16 -6.78 -30.75
CA THR A 1002 -0.25 -7.33 -32.13
C THR A 1002 1.14 -7.70 -32.66
N ALA A 1003 2.14 -6.84 -32.46
CA ALA A 1003 3.52 -7.11 -32.89
C ALA A 1003 4.14 -8.31 -32.16
N GLY A 1004 4.05 -8.34 -30.82
CA GLY A 1004 4.56 -9.42 -29.98
C GLY A 1004 3.85 -10.75 -30.24
N ALA A 1005 2.52 -10.76 -30.34
CA ALA A 1005 1.76 -11.97 -30.66
C ALA A 1005 2.07 -12.52 -32.06
N THR A 1006 2.36 -11.64 -33.04
CA THR A 1006 2.79 -12.07 -34.38
C THR A 1006 4.16 -12.73 -34.32
N GLY A 1007 5.17 -12.04 -33.76
CA GLY A 1007 6.53 -12.57 -33.68
C GLY A 1007 6.64 -13.86 -32.85
N TRP A 1008 5.94 -13.91 -31.71
CA TRP A 1008 5.88 -15.10 -30.86
C TRP A 1008 5.27 -16.30 -31.60
N LEU A 1009 4.12 -16.11 -32.27
CA LEU A 1009 3.45 -17.21 -32.97
C LEU A 1009 4.24 -17.65 -34.21
N GLU A 1010 4.93 -16.75 -34.91
CA GLU A 1010 5.82 -17.11 -36.02
C GLU A 1010 7.03 -17.94 -35.56
N SER A 1011 7.67 -17.58 -34.44
CA SER A 1011 8.78 -18.35 -33.86
C SER A 1011 8.31 -19.70 -33.30
N TYR A 1012 7.24 -19.72 -32.51
CA TYR A 1012 6.69 -20.96 -31.94
C TYR A 1012 6.26 -21.96 -33.04
N LEU A 1013 5.73 -21.49 -34.16
CA LEU A 1013 5.38 -22.34 -35.30
C LEU A 1013 6.57 -22.76 -36.18
N ALA A 1014 7.74 -22.13 -36.03
CA ALA A 1014 8.96 -22.53 -36.71
C ALA A 1014 9.72 -23.61 -35.93
N ASP A 1015 9.92 -23.38 -34.63
CA ASP A 1015 10.85 -24.15 -33.80
C ASP A 1015 10.16 -25.06 -32.76
N GLY A 1016 8.88 -24.82 -32.46
CA GLY A 1016 8.10 -25.57 -31.46
C GLY A 1016 8.40 -25.24 -29.99
N ASP A 1017 9.39 -24.37 -29.73
CA ASP A 1017 9.79 -23.93 -28.40
C ASP A 1017 9.16 -22.60 -27.99
N ALA A 1018 8.62 -22.56 -26.77
CA ALA A 1018 8.06 -21.37 -26.16
C ALA A 1018 9.11 -20.45 -25.52
N LYS A 1019 10.26 -20.96 -25.04
CA LYS A 1019 11.33 -20.12 -24.45
C LYS A 1019 11.93 -19.23 -25.53
N THR A 1020 12.42 -19.82 -26.62
CA THR A 1020 12.94 -19.11 -27.82
C THR A 1020 11.95 -18.06 -28.34
N ALA A 1021 10.66 -18.42 -28.46
CA ALA A 1021 9.64 -17.48 -28.90
C ALA A 1021 9.46 -16.30 -27.93
N CYS A 1022 9.53 -16.55 -26.61
CA CYS A 1022 9.42 -15.50 -25.58
C CYS A 1022 10.63 -14.58 -25.47
N GLU A 1023 11.86 -15.04 -25.73
CA GLU A 1023 13.07 -14.19 -25.71
C GLU A 1023 12.90 -12.92 -26.56
N SER A 1024 12.28 -13.06 -27.73
CA SER A 1024 11.99 -11.95 -28.64
C SER A 1024 10.98 -10.93 -28.09
N VAL A 1025 9.99 -11.41 -27.32
CA VAL A 1025 8.92 -10.59 -26.72
C VAL A 1025 9.39 -9.90 -25.47
N THR A 1026 10.04 -10.63 -24.54
CA THR A 1026 10.53 -10.08 -23.27
C THR A 1026 11.53 -8.93 -23.53
N LYS A 1027 12.42 -9.09 -24.51
CA LYS A 1027 13.35 -8.04 -24.92
C LYS A 1027 12.65 -6.77 -25.44
N ALA A 1028 11.48 -6.90 -26.06
CA ALA A 1028 10.66 -5.75 -26.44
C ALA A 1028 9.95 -5.14 -25.22
N ALA A 1029 9.35 -5.96 -24.35
CA ALA A 1029 8.61 -5.53 -23.16
C ALA A 1029 9.47 -4.75 -22.16
N VAL A 1030 10.71 -5.17 -21.92
CA VAL A 1030 11.68 -4.41 -21.09
C VAL A 1030 11.92 -2.99 -21.63
N THR A 1031 11.82 -2.78 -22.94
CA THR A 1031 11.97 -1.44 -23.56
C THR A 1031 10.65 -0.68 -23.76
N LYS A 1032 9.51 -1.27 -23.38
CA LYS A 1032 8.16 -0.74 -23.66
C LYS A 1032 7.21 -0.98 -22.49
N SER A 1033 7.25 -0.06 -21.53
CA SER A 1033 6.63 -0.25 -20.21
C SER A 1033 5.10 -0.43 -20.24
N GLU A 1034 4.41 0.17 -21.22
CA GLU A 1034 2.94 0.07 -21.38
C GLU A 1034 2.42 -1.38 -21.57
N ILE A 1035 3.29 -2.32 -21.94
CA ILE A 1035 2.93 -3.72 -22.18
C ILE A 1035 2.78 -4.50 -20.85
N TRP A 1036 3.49 -4.12 -19.78
CA TRP A 1036 3.45 -4.86 -18.50
C TRP A 1036 2.92 -4.01 -17.34
N GLN A 1037 3.14 -2.68 -17.35
CA GLN A 1037 2.68 -1.76 -16.31
C GLN A 1037 1.16 -1.72 -16.13
N VAL A 1038 0.38 -2.19 -17.11
CA VAL A 1038 -1.08 -2.36 -16.98
C VAL A 1038 -1.47 -3.43 -15.93
N THR A 1039 -0.52 -4.24 -15.47
CA THR A 1039 -0.72 -5.23 -14.38
C THR A 1039 -0.01 -4.86 -13.08
N ASP A 1040 1.03 -4.04 -13.15
CA ASP A 1040 1.76 -3.47 -12.01
C ASP A 1040 0.83 -2.66 -11.09
N GLN A 1041 -0.12 -1.95 -11.69
CA GLN A 1041 -1.18 -1.18 -11.03
C GLN A 1041 -2.19 -2.03 -10.21
N TYR A 1042 -2.08 -3.36 -10.20
CA TYR A 1042 -2.91 -4.22 -9.34
C TYR A 1042 -2.38 -4.30 -7.89
N GLY A 1043 -1.15 -3.85 -7.63
CA GLY A 1043 -0.57 -3.71 -6.29
C GLY A 1043 -0.38 -5.01 -5.52
N TYR A 1044 -0.22 -4.93 -4.20
CA TYR A 1044 -0.07 -6.08 -3.30
C TYR A 1044 -1.36 -6.87 -3.07
N ASP A 1045 -2.52 -6.32 -3.43
CA ASP A 1045 -3.80 -7.01 -3.29
C ASP A 1045 -3.91 -8.19 -4.28
N HIS A 1046 -3.24 -8.18 -5.45
CA HIS A 1046 -3.38 -9.20 -6.51
C HIS A 1046 -2.05 -9.57 -7.22
N PRO A 1047 -1.95 -10.73 -7.90
CA PRO A 1047 -0.80 -11.06 -8.75
C PRO A 1047 -0.61 -10.12 -9.96
N ALA A 1048 0.41 -9.27 -9.90
CA ALA A 1048 0.95 -8.51 -11.03
C ALA A 1048 1.87 -9.37 -11.93
N LEU A 1049 2.16 -8.92 -13.16
CA LEU A 1049 3.16 -9.53 -14.05
C LEU A 1049 4.37 -8.60 -14.19
N ALA A 1050 5.55 -9.08 -13.81
CA ALA A 1050 6.82 -8.44 -14.17
C ALA A 1050 7.04 -8.45 -15.69
N ALA A 1051 7.94 -7.58 -16.19
CA ALA A 1051 8.25 -7.45 -17.61
C ALA A 1051 8.70 -8.78 -18.27
N GLN A 1052 9.33 -9.67 -17.51
CA GLN A 1052 9.76 -11.01 -17.91
C GLN A 1052 8.59 -12.01 -17.94
N GLN A 1053 7.63 -11.87 -17.03
CA GLN A 1053 6.48 -12.77 -16.88
C GLN A 1053 5.36 -12.50 -17.90
N ILE A 1054 5.47 -11.41 -18.69
CA ILE A 1054 4.50 -11.01 -19.72
C ILE A 1054 4.32 -12.04 -20.84
N CYS A 1055 5.34 -12.88 -21.07
CA CYS A 1055 5.31 -13.98 -22.02
C CYS A 1055 5.34 -15.32 -21.27
N PHE A 1056 4.32 -16.16 -21.45
CA PHE A 1056 4.20 -17.42 -20.73
C PHE A 1056 5.15 -18.49 -21.30
N VAL A 1057 5.94 -19.11 -20.42
CA VAL A 1057 6.80 -20.26 -20.71
C VAL A 1057 6.37 -21.43 -19.82
N PRO A 1058 6.03 -22.62 -20.36
CA PRO A 1058 5.61 -23.76 -19.54
C PRO A 1058 6.73 -24.28 -18.63
N ALA A 1059 6.39 -24.56 -17.37
CA ALA A 1059 7.30 -25.27 -16.46
C ALA A 1059 7.66 -26.66 -17.04
N GLY A 1060 8.95 -26.98 -17.07
CA GLY A 1060 9.44 -28.27 -17.58
C GLY A 1060 9.54 -28.38 -19.11
N GLY A 1061 9.67 -27.26 -19.84
CA GLY A 1061 9.78 -27.18 -21.31
C GLY A 1061 11.00 -27.83 -21.99
N GLY A 1062 11.53 -28.94 -21.46
CA GLY A 1062 12.42 -29.84 -22.21
C GLY A 1062 11.60 -30.81 -23.06
N ALA A 1063 11.72 -30.74 -24.39
CA ALA A 1063 10.85 -31.48 -25.31
C ALA A 1063 10.90 -33.02 -25.10
N SER A 1064 9.74 -33.61 -24.82
CA SER A 1064 9.54 -35.06 -24.72
C SER A 1064 9.08 -35.66 -26.05
N GLU A 1065 10.02 -36.28 -26.78
CA GLU A 1065 9.73 -37.27 -27.84
C GLU A 1065 9.43 -38.66 -27.27
#